data_AF-A0AAU0RIH9-F1
#
_entry.id   AF-A0AAU0RIH9-F1
#
_cell.length_a   1.000
_cell.length_b   1.000
_cell.length_c   1.000
_cell.angle_alpha   90.00
_cell.angle_beta   90.00
_cell.angle_gamma   90.00
#
_symmetry.space_group_name_H-M   'P 1'
#
loop_
_entity.id
_entity.type
_entity.pdbx_description
1 polymer ?
#
loop_
_entity_poly.entity_id
_entity_poly.type
_entity_poly.pdbx_seq_one_letter_code
_entity_poly.pdbx_strand_id
1 'polypeptide(L)'
;MSRLVAEIPVVLQEKEAMKYLFHRLLKGLFLLLFPTSLFAQVVHLREVAVHPGQGLEIVKRMIAAIPNNYDTSLVTMRAFYKEDIRLAGDTLNYNESELEIKGDQWKVTKVGRKKMFSNPDFQFYNWISNISNAPAGALHEDLIKYANTRYAILNPNSFRYYNYYVDTLCGRQLIIAVVPKNNNKNGLVSGRLFIDTASLALVRCELVASPAGIRHVNKHGRGGIRYTLMSKIMRASMDFEQIRMIVTYQQENGKYYLQDVRRHWETVINSNKRHLKDVAWRADFFLSVKSRSLSLKQVTGLSAPHQHFTRADTLRGMLSPLRSCYDVTFYHLDADIDLDRRRISGNNKIRFKVISPFDQMQIDLYANMKINEILFKNQSLTFTREANAVFVKFPGMQPVGSIEEITIYYEGIPQVPDKSISMNGGVLWDKDDLGNPWAQVVCQGSGASLWWPCKDHLSDEPDSMEIWITVPSGFSEVSNGRLQRQIPLSDHKTRYEWAVSYPINNYNVTFSIGKYTHYRDQGVNYYVMPYHLEQAKVYFKEVPAMLSCYSQHFGPYPFPRDSFTLVESLYPMEHQSGVCVGRIPNDPHPEFAAVVWHESAHEWWGNNISCKDMADMWIHEAFATYAESIYIGCRDGEAAAREFLNDQREQVQNKRPVTGVYNVNNIFYDISDMYTKGSLLLFTLQNVINDPSCWNRLLLAIQQHFRYQTLSADELEQFICDFTGNDYHYLFNQYLHYTRVPRLEYSLSEKGTTLMVRYRWVADVPYFRMPVKIKNHEFIYPTTEWKTLTLRNQAAADFEIDEENFYIEVEEVE
;
A
#
# COMPACT_ATOMS: atom_id res chain seq x y z
N MET A 1 23.21 -5.04 3.52
CA MET A 1 24.18 -3.94 3.35
C MET A 1 24.94 -3.95 2.01
N SER A 2 24.82 -4.96 1.13
CA SER A 2 25.53 -5.00 -0.16
C SER A 2 24.78 -4.41 -1.37
N ARG A 3 23.48 -4.09 -1.28
CA ARG A 3 22.70 -3.61 -2.45
C ARG A 3 22.37 -2.11 -2.50
N LEU A 4 22.41 -1.37 -1.39
CA LEU A 4 22.16 0.09 -1.39
C LEU A 4 23.41 0.95 -1.67
N VAL A 5 24.60 0.32 -1.75
CA VAL A 5 25.88 0.99 -2.08
C VAL A 5 26.35 0.66 -3.51
N ALA A 6 25.64 -0.22 -4.23
CA ALA A 6 26.12 -0.82 -5.48
C ALA A 6 25.84 -0.01 -6.76
N GLU A 7 25.02 1.04 -6.72
CA GLU A 7 24.57 1.76 -7.94
C GLU A 7 24.97 3.25 -7.96
N ILE A 8 26.23 3.55 -7.65
CA ILE A 8 26.82 4.85 -7.99
C ILE A 8 28.20 4.57 -8.59
N PRO A 9 28.51 5.00 -9.83
CA PRO A 9 29.83 4.80 -10.40
C PRO A 9 30.85 5.65 -9.64
N VAL A 10 31.74 4.99 -8.88
CA VAL A 10 32.84 5.63 -8.16
C VAL A 10 34.11 5.49 -8.99
N VAL A 11 34.54 6.58 -9.62
CA VAL A 11 35.89 6.68 -10.21
C VAL A 11 36.87 7.08 -9.10
N LEU A 12 37.90 6.28 -8.91
CA LEU A 12 38.96 6.50 -7.93
C LEU A 12 40.02 7.46 -8.48
N GLN A 13 40.40 8.49 -7.71
CA GLN A 13 41.72 9.12 -7.83
C GLN A 13 42.46 9.00 -6.50
N GLU A 14 43.54 8.23 -6.51
CA GLU A 14 44.54 8.18 -5.44
C GLU A 14 45.32 9.50 -5.39
N LYS A 15 45.15 10.31 -4.33
CA LYS A 15 46.28 11.04 -3.68
C LYS A 15 46.03 11.86 -2.41
N GLU A 16 44.83 11.95 -1.83
CA GLU A 16 44.60 12.90 -0.70
C GLU A 16 44.23 12.24 0.66
N ALA A 17 44.09 10.91 0.77
CA ALA A 17 43.62 10.26 2.01
C ALA A 17 44.68 10.12 3.13
N MET A 18 45.97 10.32 2.85
CA MET A 18 47.07 10.10 3.81
C MET A 18 47.30 11.26 4.80
N LYS A 19 46.60 12.40 4.66
CA LYS A 19 46.77 13.54 5.59
C LYS A 19 45.87 13.50 6.84
N TYR A 20 44.81 12.69 6.84
CA TYR A 20 43.81 12.71 7.91
C TYR A 20 44.08 11.71 9.06
N LEU A 21 44.82 10.64 8.80
CA LEU A 21 45.09 9.60 9.80
C LEU A 21 46.19 9.96 10.83
N PHE A 22 47.02 10.97 10.57
CA PHE A 22 48.20 11.25 11.41
C PHE A 22 47.95 12.16 12.62
N HIS A 23 46.73 12.64 12.87
CA HIS A 23 46.47 13.67 13.89
C HIS A 23 45.65 13.24 15.11
N ARG A 24 45.32 11.94 15.27
CA ARG A 24 44.45 11.48 16.38
C ARG A 24 45.01 10.40 17.30
N LEU A 25 46.26 9.96 17.11
CA LEU A 25 46.88 8.89 17.89
C LEU A 25 47.74 9.37 19.09
N LEU A 26 47.42 10.52 19.68
CA LEU A 26 48.10 10.98 20.90
C LEU A 26 47.10 11.65 21.85
N LYS A 27 46.59 10.86 22.80
CA LYS A 27 46.40 11.19 24.25
C LYS A 27 45.31 10.31 24.87
N GLY A 28 45.67 9.55 25.91
CA GLY A 28 44.73 9.11 26.95
C GLY A 28 44.76 7.62 27.28
N LEU A 29 45.50 7.26 28.32
CA LEU A 29 45.89 5.92 28.78
C LEU A 29 45.05 5.48 30.02
N PHE A 30 45.00 4.16 30.29
CA PHE A 30 44.68 3.44 31.55
C PHE A 30 43.22 3.34 32.07
N LEU A 31 42.67 2.11 32.17
CA LEU A 31 42.71 1.25 33.38
C LEU A 31 41.96 -0.10 33.22
N LEU A 32 42.51 -1.09 33.90
CA LEU A 32 42.34 -2.56 33.88
C LEU A 32 41.27 -3.09 34.87
N LEU A 33 40.58 -4.20 34.52
CA LEU A 33 40.31 -5.45 35.30
C LEU A 33 38.86 -5.99 35.49
N PHE A 34 38.74 -7.32 35.32
CA PHE A 34 37.74 -8.33 35.78
C PHE A 34 36.55 -8.74 34.87
N PRO A 35 36.04 -10.00 34.98
CA PRO A 35 36.14 -11.00 33.91
C PRO A 35 34.80 -11.40 33.26
N THR A 36 34.95 -12.16 32.18
CA THR A 36 33.93 -12.81 31.34
C THR A 36 32.84 -13.59 32.09
N SER A 37 31.57 -13.32 31.78
CA SER A 37 30.56 -14.36 31.60
C SER A 37 29.34 -13.86 30.79
N LEU A 38 29.01 -14.67 29.76
CA LEU A 38 27.77 -14.78 28.98
C LEU A 38 27.08 -13.47 28.52
N PHE A 39 27.12 -13.19 27.22
CA PHE A 39 25.94 -12.98 26.38
C PHE A 39 26.34 -12.80 24.92
N ALA A 40 25.69 -13.59 24.05
CA ALA A 40 25.46 -13.40 22.61
C ALA A 40 26.66 -13.14 21.67
N GLN A 41 26.71 -13.90 20.57
CA GLN A 41 27.51 -13.59 19.39
C GLN A 41 27.29 -12.13 18.95
N VAL A 42 28.25 -11.27 19.25
CA VAL A 42 28.38 -9.97 18.59
C VAL A 42 28.98 -10.25 17.23
N VAL A 43 28.13 -10.30 16.20
CA VAL A 43 28.58 -10.17 14.81
C VAL A 43 29.15 -8.75 14.68
N HIS A 44 30.47 -8.63 14.64
CA HIS A 44 31.13 -7.40 14.21
C HIS A 44 30.77 -7.17 12.73
N LEU A 45 29.80 -6.29 12.49
CA LEU A 45 29.61 -5.72 11.15
C LEU A 45 30.81 -4.83 10.84
N ARG A 46 31.45 -5.09 9.69
CA ARG A 46 32.53 -4.25 9.15
C ARG A 46 32.12 -2.78 9.20
N GLU A 47 32.99 -1.92 9.74
CA GLU A 47 32.91 -0.47 9.51
C GLU A 47 32.94 -0.22 8.01
N VAL A 48 31.80 0.20 7.45
CA VAL A 48 31.74 0.75 6.09
C VAL A 48 32.15 2.20 6.20
N ALA A 49 33.37 2.52 5.78
CA ALA A 49 33.79 3.90 5.61
C ALA A 49 32.97 4.56 4.49
N VAL A 50 32.32 5.69 4.80
CA VAL A 50 31.37 6.38 3.92
C VAL A 50 32.03 7.56 3.20
N HIS A 51 31.83 7.64 1.88
CA HIS A 51 32.33 8.75 1.06
C HIS A 51 31.49 10.03 1.22
N PRO A 52 32.09 11.24 1.12
CA PRO A 52 31.35 12.50 1.05
C PRO A 52 30.52 12.57 -0.25
N GLY A 53 29.19 12.46 -0.14
CA GLY A 53 28.26 12.61 -1.26
C GLY A 53 27.04 11.68 -1.21
N GLN A 54 27.22 10.45 -0.72
CA GLN A 54 26.15 9.44 -0.66
C GLN A 54 25.00 9.84 0.27
N GLY A 55 25.31 10.44 1.43
CA GLY A 55 24.27 10.87 2.37
C GLY A 55 23.38 11.99 1.82
N LEU A 56 23.91 12.88 0.96
CA LEU A 56 23.13 13.97 0.38
C LEU A 56 22.13 13.43 -0.65
N GLU A 57 22.54 12.43 -1.42
CA GLU A 57 21.66 11.82 -2.43
C GLU A 57 20.49 11.09 -1.78
N ILE A 58 20.73 10.40 -0.67
CA ILE A 58 19.68 9.77 0.13
C ILE A 58 18.72 10.82 0.69
N VAL A 59 19.24 11.94 1.17
CA VAL A 59 18.39 13.05 1.65
C VAL A 59 17.55 13.65 0.52
N LYS A 60 18.09 13.80 -0.69
CA LYS A 60 17.31 14.25 -1.86
C LYS A 60 16.21 13.26 -2.23
N ARG A 61 16.49 11.96 -2.21
CA ARG A 61 15.48 10.92 -2.46
C ARG A 61 14.37 10.94 -1.40
N MET A 62 14.74 11.06 -0.13
CA MET A 62 13.76 11.27 0.95
C MET A 62 12.92 12.52 0.72
N ILE A 63 13.52 13.65 0.32
CA ILE A 63 12.78 14.89 0.02
C ILE A 63 11.82 14.70 -1.16
N ALA A 64 12.27 14.02 -2.22
CA ALA A 64 11.44 13.71 -3.38
C ALA A 64 10.25 12.81 -3.01
N ALA A 65 10.42 11.95 -2.01
CA ALA A 65 9.37 11.07 -1.50
C ALA A 65 8.39 11.79 -0.53
N ILE A 66 8.62 13.05 -0.17
CA ILE A 66 7.75 13.77 0.78
C ILE A 66 6.26 13.80 0.34
N PRO A 67 5.91 14.15 -0.91
CA PRO A 67 4.51 14.16 -1.35
C PRO A 67 3.82 12.79 -1.24
N ASN A 68 4.59 11.71 -1.39
CA ASN A 68 4.09 10.34 -1.36
C ASN A 68 4.01 9.81 0.07
N ASN A 69 4.91 10.25 0.95
CA ASN A 69 4.99 9.72 2.31
C ASN A 69 4.26 10.57 3.33
N TYR A 70 4.02 11.86 3.10
CA TYR A 70 3.44 12.76 4.10
C TYR A 70 2.18 13.41 3.57
N ASP A 71 1.14 13.41 4.41
CA ASP A 71 -0.01 14.26 4.17
C ASP A 71 0.29 15.67 4.69
N THR A 72 0.48 16.60 3.75
CA THR A 72 0.72 18.02 4.04
C THR A 72 -0.56 18.87 4.01
N SER A 73 -1.73 18.22 3.86
CA SER A 73 -3.03 18.89 3.88
C SER A 73 -3.35 19.48 5.25
N LEU A 74 -4.31 20.41 5.30
CA LEU A 74 -4.74 21.09 6.52
C LEU A 74 -5.56 20.15 7.44
N VAL A 75 -4.85 19.30 8.18
CA VAL A 75 -5.44 18.46 9.24
C VAL A 75 -5.69 19.25 10.52
N THR A 76 -6.76 18.91 11.24
CA THR A 76 -7.00 19.41 12.60
C THR A 76 -6.47 18.38 13.60
N MET A 77 -5.48 18.76 14.40
CA MET A 77 -4.82 17.89 15.37
C MET A 77 -5.22 18.26 16.79
N ARG A 78 -5.43 17.27 17.67
CA ARG A 78 -5.44 17.48 19.12
C ARG A 78 -4.09 17.05 19.67
N ALA A 79 -3.45 17.88 20.48
CA ALA A 79 -2.13 17.61 21.02
C ALA A 79 -2.03 17.93 22.51
N PHE A 80 -1.18 17.21 23.23
CA PHE A 80 -0.71 17.59 24.55
C PHE A 80 0.53 18.47 24.40
N TYR A 81 0.53 19.62 25.08
CA TYR A 81 1.65 20.55 25.12
C TYR A 81 2.11 20.74 26.57
N LYS A 82 3.43 20.77 26.74
CA LYS A 82 4.09 21.06 28.01
C LYS A 82 5.26 22.01 27.78
N GLU A 83 5.38 23.02 28.63
CA GLU A 83 6.56 23.87 28.75
C GLU A 83 7.03 23.95 30.21
N ASP A 84 8.34 23.90 30.43
CA ASP A 84 9.01 24.13 31.71
C ASP A 84 10.16 25.12 31.50
N ILE A 85 9.94 26.35 31.96
CA ILE A 85 10.91 27.44 31.86
C ILE A 85 11.42 27.73 33.25
N ARG A 86 12.74 27.73 33.41
CA ARG A 86 13.42 27.96 34.69
C ARG A 86 14.48 29.04 34.59
N LEU A 87 14.61 29.83 35.64
CA LEU A 87 15.70 30.80 35.82
C LEU A 87 16.41 30.50 37.13
N ALA A 88 17.73 30.31 37.11
CA ALA A 88 18.53 29.94 38.29
C ALA A 88 18.03 28.66 39.03
N GLY A 89 17.29 27.79 38.34
CA GLY A 89 16.67 26.60 38.92
C GLY A 89 15.21 26.78 39.37
N ASP A 90 14.76 28.03 39.56
CA ASP A 90 13.38 28.33 39.94
C ASP A 90 12.44 28.28 38.73
N THR A 91 11.25 27.70 38.93
CA THR A 91 10.21 27.64 37.90
C THR A 91 9.67 29.04 37.61
N LEU A 92 9.98 29.53 36.41
CA LEU A 92 9.49 30.79 35.87
C LEU A 92 8.09 30.63 35.27
N ASN A 93 7.92 29.61 34.43
CA ASN A 93 6.66 29.29 33.80
C ASN A 93 6.61 27.78 33.57
N TYR A 94 5.58 27.14 34.10
CA TYR A 94 5.24 25.75 33.84
C TYR A 94 3.82 25.72 33.34
N ASN A 95 3.60 25.12 32.18
CA ASN A 95 2.26 24.98 31.62
C ASN A 95 2.13 23.63 30.94
N GLU A 96 1.06 22.91 31.29
CA GLU A 96 0.55 21.73 30.59
C GLU A 96 -0.84 22.07 30.07
N SER A 97 -1.08 21.83 28.79
CA SER A 97 -2.36 22.12 28.15
C SER A 97 -2.66 21.15 27.02
N GLU A 98 -3.93 20.84 26.80
CA GLU A 98 -4.38 20.24 25.55
C GLU A 98 -4.69 21.35 24.54
N LEU A 99 -4.23 21.14 23.32
CA LEU A 99 -4.35 22.05 22.20
C LEU A 99 -5.19 21.41 21.09
N GLU A 100 -5.93 22.23 20.38
CA GLU A 100 -6.37 21.93 19.02
C GLU A 100 -5.56 22.80 18.05
N ILE A 101 -5.01 22.18 17.01
CA ILE A 101 -4.09 22.78 16.04
C ILE A 101 -4.70 22.62 14.65
N LYS A 102 -4.73 23.69 13.85
CA LYS A 102 -5.18 23.69 12.47
C LYS A 102 -4.22 24.52 11.62
N GLY A 103 -3.39 23.86 10.82
CA GLY A 103 -2.27 24.51 10.15
C GLY A 103 -1.27 25.06 11.17
N ASP A 104 -0.99 26.36 11.14
CA ASP A 104 -0.14 27.06 12.13
C ASP A 104 -0.94 27.74 13.25
N GLN A 105 -2.26 27.63 13.21
CA GLN A 105 -3.13 28.15 14.26
C GLN A 105 -3.32 27.10 15.34
N TRP A 106 -3.39 27.54 16.59
CA TRP A 106 -3.67 26.67 17.73
C TRP A 106 -4.57 27.37 18.73
N LYS A 107 -5.38 26.58 19.43
CA LYS A 107 -6.22 27.04 20.54
C LYS A 107 -6.06 26.07 21.71
N VAL A 108 -6.01 26.60 22.94
CA VAL A 108 -6.05 25.78 24.15
C VAL A 108 -7.47 25.26 24.32
N THR A 109 -7.65 23.94 24.32
CA THR A 109 -8.95 23.31 24.56
C THR A 109 -9.14 22.91 26.01
N LYS A 110 -8.03 22.64 26.73
CA LYS A 110 -8.05 22.32 28.15
C LYS A 110 -6.76 22.78 28.83
N VAL A 111 -6.91 23.50 29.93
CA VAL A 111 -5.78 23.90 30.78
C VAL A 111 -5.54 22.80 31.81
N GLY A 112 -4.33 22.27 31.84
CA GLY A 112 -3.88 21.32 32.86
C GLY A 112 -3.20 22.04 34.02
N ARG A 113 -1.99 21.62 34.37
CA ARG A 113 -1.20 22.26 35.42
C ARG A 113 -0.54 23.53 34.88
N LYS A 114 -0.82 24.66 35.53
CA LYS A 114 -0.16 25.94 35.23
C LYS A 114 0.42 26.53 36.51
N LYS A 115 1.71 26.87 36.48
CA LYS A 115 2.39 27.60 37.55
C LYS A 115 3.21 28.71 36.91
N MET A 116 2.85 29.94 37.21
CA MET A 116 3.62 31.11 36.82
C MET A 116 4.32 31.67 38.04
N PHE A 117 5.55 32.14 37.85
CA PHE A 117 6.31 32.79 38.91
C PHE A 117 5.65 34.11 39.30
N SER A 118 5.24 34.22 40.56
CA SER A 118 4.70 35.45 41.14
C SER A 118 5.87 36.30 41.63
N ASN A 119 6.30 37.28 40.84
CA ASN A 119 7.40 38.18 41.21
C ASN A 119 7.01 39.66 41.06
N PRO A 120 7.49 40.55 41.94
CA PRO A 120 7.29 41.99 41.84
C PRO A 120 7.75 42.61 40.50
N ASP A 121 8.79 42.07 39.86
CA ASP A 121 9.29 42.52 38.56
C ASP A 121 8.71 41.70 37.40
N PHE A 122 7.38 41.53 37.41
CA PHE A 122 6.63 40.72 36.46
C PHE A 122 7.00 41.02 34.99
N GLN A 123 7.31 42.26 34.65
CA GLN A 123 7.65 42.65 33.27
C GLN A 123 8.95 42.00 32.77
N PHE A 124 9.99 41.91 33.61
CA PHE A 124 11.25 41.25 33.24
C PHE A 124 11.07 39.76 33.02
N TYR A 125 10.39 39.11 33.98
CA TYR A 125 10.11 37.68 33.97
C TYR A 125 9.19 37.28 32.80
N ASN A 126 8.18 38.10 32.49
CA ASN A 126 7.30 37.90 31.34
C ASN A 126 8.05 38.13 30.01
N TRP A 127 8.95 39.12 29.95
CA TRP A 127 9.78 39.35 28.77
C TRP A 127 10.66 38.15 28.44
N ILE A 128 11.35 37.56 29.43
CA ILE A 128 12.18 36.38 29.19
C ILE A 128 11.34 35.12 28.90
N SER A 129 10.16 34.94 29.51
CA SER A 129 9.30 33.77 29.25
C SER A 129 8.66 33.80 27.86
N ASN A 130 8.33 34.99 27.32
CA ASN A 130 7.65 35.14 26.03
C ASN A 130 8.56 34.92 24.81
N ILE A 131 9.89 34.85 25.00
CA ILE A 131 10.86 34.58 23.93
C ILE A 131 10.71 33.15 23.37
N SER A 132 10.07 32.27 24.14
CA SER A 132 9.77 30.89 23.75
C SER A 132 8.79 30.73 22.57
N ASN A 133 8.04 31.78 22.23
CA ASN A 133 6.97 31.77 21.22
C ASN A 133 5.83 30.76 21.48
N ALA A 134 5.70 30.22 22.69
CA ALA A 134 4.59 29.34 23.11
C ALA A 134 4.42 28.10 22.15
N PRO A 135 3.25 27.43 22.07
CA PRO A 135 3.06 26.28 21.17
C PRO A 135 3.36 26.55 19.69
N ALA A 136 3.20 27.80 19.23
CA ALA A 136 3.55 28.18 17.85
C ALA A 136 5.03 27.90 17.54
N GLY A 137 5.91 28.09 18.52
CA GLY A 137 7.33 27.77 18.38
C GLY A 137 7.59 26.30 18.06
N ALA A 138 6.82 25.38 18.64
CA ALA A 138 6.97 23.94 18.40
C ALA A 138 6.40 23.49 17.04
N LEU A 139 5.39 24.17 16.52
CA LEU A 139 4.78 23.85 15.21
C LEU A 139 5.66 24.27 14.03
N HIS A 140 6.45 25.34 14.19
CA HIS A 140 7.42 25.77 13.17
C HIS A 140 8.63 24.82 13.02
N GLU A 141 8.77 23.84 13.92
CA GLU A 141 9.84 22.85 13.89
C GLU A 141 9.50 21.62 13.02
N ASP A 142 8.34 21.59 12.39
CA ASP A 142 7.99 20.54 11.40
C ASP A 142 8.89 20.67 10.15
N LEU A 143 9.95 19.86 10.11
CA LEU A 143 10.92 19.86 9.03
C LEU A 143 10.29 19.54 7.67
N ILE A 144 9.25 18.71 7.63
CA ILE A 144 8.60 18.28 6.39
C ILE A 144 7.75 19.42 5.84
N LYS A 145 6.91 20.02 6.70
CA LYS A 145 6.10 21.18 6.34
C LYS A 145 6.96 22.37 5.89
N TYR A 146 8.13 22.56 6.49
CA TYR A 146 9.01 23.70 6.23
C TYR A 146 10.29 23.37 5.44
N ALA A 147 10.32 22.24 4.74
CA ALA A 147 11.49 21.72 4.02
C ALA A 147 12.08 22.74 3.01
N ASN A 148 11.24 23.58 2.41
CA ASN A 148 11.62 24.54 1.37
C ASN A 148 11.93 25.95 1.90
N THR A 149 11.97 26.17 3.21
CA THR A 149 12.27 27.50 3.77
C THR A 149 13.76 27.86 3.65
N ARG A 150 14.07 29.17 3.64
CA ARG A 150 15.38 29.76 3.29
C ARG A 150 16.59 29.26 4.08
N TYR A 151 16.40 28.55 5.19
CA TYR A 151 17.47 27.99 6.03
C TYR A 151 17.21 26.55 6.47
N ALA A 152 16.18 25.88 5.93
CA ALA A 152 15.93 24.48 6.23
C ALA A 152 17.07 23.62 5.69
N ILE A 153 17.50 22.62 6.47
CA ILE A 153 18.51 21.65 6.05
C ILE A 153 18.02 20.71 4.95
N LEU A 154 16.72 20.70 4.67
CA LEU A 154 16.12 19.97 3.56
C LEU A 154 15.97 20.84 2.30
N ASN A 155 16.23 22.14 2.38
CA ASN A 155 16.14 23.01 1.22
C ASN A 155 17.34 22.77 0.28
N PRO A 156 17.12 22.51 -1.01
CA PRO A 156 18.22 22.34 -1.96
C PRO A 156 19.24 23.49 -1.98
N ASN A 157 18.79 24.73 -1.77
CA ASN A 157 19.65 25.91 -1.68
C ASN A 157 20.58 25.91 -0.46
N SER A 158 20.23 25.13 0.57
CA SER A 158 21.01 24.98 1.79
C SER A 158 22.07 23.89 1.69
N PHE A 159 21.97 22.93 0.76
CA PHE A 159 22.92 21.80 0.65
C PHE A 159 24.38 22.23 0.43
N ARG A 160 24.59 23.42 -0.15
CA ARG A 160 25.93 24.03 -0.27
C ARG A 160 26.58 24.38 1.07
N TYR A 161 25.81 24.44 2.16
CA TYR A 161 26.29 24.78 3.50
C TYR A 161 26.54 23.56 4.39
N TYR A 162 26.06 22.37 4.01
CA TYR A 162 26.10 21.16 4.83
C TYR A 162 26.73 19.99 4.09
N ASN A 163 27.44 19.15 4.83
CA ASN A 163 27.79 17.80 4.45
C ASN A 163 26.76 16.84 5.05
N TYR A 164 26.40 15.83 4.27
CA TYR A 164 25.49 14.77 4.67
C TYR A 164 26.26 13.45 4.56
N TYR A 165 26.43 12.78 5.69
CA TYR A 165 27.15 11.53 5.79
C TYR A 165 26.19 10.45 6.23
N VAL A 166 26.25 9.27 5.60
CA VAL A 166 25.64 8.09 6.20
C VAL A 166 26.40 7.80 7.49
N ASP A 167 25.69 7.79 8.62
CA ASP A 167 26.27 7.56 9.95
C ASP A 167 26.20 6.07 10.27
N THR A 168 24.98 5.51 10.33
CA THR A 168 24.78 4.08 10.62
C THR A 168 23.42 3.59 10.14
N LEU A 169 23.20 2.28 10.12
CA LEU A 169 21.89 1.65 9.93
C LEU A 169 21.46 0.99 11.25
N CYS A 170 20.26 1.33 11.74
CA CYS A 170 19.70 0.77 12.96
C CYS A 170 18.32 0.16 12.64
N GLY A 171 18.25 -1.17 12.52
CA GLY A 171 17.03 -1.85 12.06
C GLY A 171 16.65 -1.42 10.63
N ARG A 172 15.42 -0.91 10.46
CA ARG A 172 14.90 -0.34 9.19
C ARG A 172 15.21 1.15 9.02
N GLN A 173 16.00 1.77 9.90
CA GLN A 173 16.28 3.20 9.86
C GLN A 173 17.73 3.47 9.47
N LEU A 174 17.90 4.17 8.34
CA LEU A 174 19.19 4.71 7.92
C LEU A 174 19.40 6.09 8.55
N ILE A 175 20.52 6.24 9.26
CA ILE A 175 20.87 7.48 9.96
C ILE A 175 21.81 8.30 9.09
N ILE A 176 21.43 9.53 8.78
CA ILE A 176 22.25 10.51 8.06
C ILE A 176 22.69 11.62 9.02
N ALA A 177 23.99 11.75 9.24
CA ALA A 177 24.58 12.86 9.95
C ALA A 177 24.66 14.10 9.05
N VAL A 178 24.22 15.26 9.57
CA VAL A 178 24.23 16.56 8.89
C VAL A 178 25.19 17.47 9.62
N VAL A 179 26.22 17.96 8.94
CA VAL A 179 27.30 18.77 9.53
C VAL A 179 27.60 19.99 8.67
N PRO A 180 27.68 21.21 9.21
CA PRO A 180 28.10 22.40 8.46
C PRO A 180 29.47 22.23 7.79
N LYS A 181 29.57 22.57 6.50
CA LYS A 181 30.85 22.58 5.75
C LYS A 181 31.78 23.65 6.31
N ASN A 182 33.00 23.31 6.72
CA ASN A 182 34.05 24.28 7.10
C ASN A 182 33.57 25.42 8.03
N ASN A 183 32.69 25.14 8.99
CA ASN A 183 32.05 26.16 9.85
C ASN A 183 31.36 27.30 9.07
N ASN A 184 30.71 26.96 7.96
CA ASN A 184 29.98 27.92 7.12
C ASN A 184 29.02 28.77 7.96
N LYS A 185 29.08 30.09 7.78
CA LYS A 185 28.22 31.05 8.51
C LYS A 185 26.71 30.83 8.31
N ASN A 186 26.32 30.15 7.22
CA ASN A 186 24.93 29.81 6.91
C ASN A 186 24.57 28.36 7.28
N GLY A 187 25.51 27.56 7.80
CA GLY A 187 25.24 26.22 8.31
C GLY A 187 24.79 26.29 9.76
N LEU A 188 23.51 26.58 9.99
CA LEU A 188 23.00 26.99 11.30
C LEU A 188 22.76 25.85 12.30
N VAL A 189 22.75 24.60 11.85
CA VAL A 189 22.47 23.43 12.70
C VAL A 189 23.39 22.25 12.38
N SER A 190 23.44 21.25 13.23
CA SER A 190 24.07 19.96 12.98
C SER A 190 23.26 18.88 13.67
N GLY A 191 23.26 17.65 13.16
CA GLY A 191 22.43 16.61 13.77
C GLY A 191 22.31 15.34 12.96
N ARG A 192 21.24 14.59 13.22
CA ARG A 192 20.93 13.30 12.58
C ARG A 192 19.52 13.28 12.01
N LEU A 193 19.39 12.71 10.83
CA LEU A 193 18.12 12.38 10.18
C LEU A 193 17.98 10.86 10.20
N PHE A 194 16.83 10.35 10.63
CA PHE A 194 16.52 8.93 10.66
C PHE A 194 15.50 8.69 9.56
N ILE A 195 15.91 7.97 8.53
CA ILE A 195 15.14 7.74 7.31
C ILE A 195 14.75 6.26 7.29
N ASP A 196 13.46 5.96 7.22
CA ASP A 196 12.97 4.61 7.03
C ASP A 196 13.40 4.09 5.66
N THR A 197 14.01 2.91 5.61
CA THR A 197 14.65 2.41 4.39
C THR A 197 13.67 1.84 3.38
N ALA A 198 12.41 1.57 3.77
CA ALA A 198 11.40 1.02 2.87
C ALA A 198 10.58 2.14 2.21
N SER A 199 10.09 3.08 3.01
CA SER A 199 9.32 4.23 2.50
C SER A 199 10.19 5.39 2.04
N LEU A 200 11.46 5.47 2.47
CA LEU A 200 12.29 6.68 2.41
C LEU A 200 11.73 7.86 3.22
N ALA A 201 10.81 7.64 4.16
CA ALA A 201 10.29 8.70 5.03
C ALA A 201 11.29 9.09 6.13
N LEU A 202 11.44 10.38 6.41
CA LEU A 202 12.06 10.90 7.63
C LEU A 202 11.18 10.59 8.86
N VAL A 203 11.53 9.57 9.63
CA VAL A 203 10.74 9.15 10.81
C VAL A 203 11.15 9.88 12.09
N ARG A 204 12.38 10.40 12.14
CA ARG A 204 12.90 11.18 13.26
C ARG A 204 14.02 12.10 12.82
N CYS A 205 14.17 13.26 13.46
CA CYS A 205 15.38 14.05 13.38
C CYS A 205 15.81 14.56 14.75
N GLU A 206 17.12 14.69 14.93
CA GLU A 206 17.74 15.24 16.13
C GLU A 206 18.72 16.32 15.73
N LEU A 207 18.40 17.58 16.01
CA LEU A 207 19.21 18.72 15.59
C LEU A 207 19.69 19.53 16.79
N VAL A 208 20.88 20.12 16.65
CA VAL A 208 21.48 21.05 17.59
C VAL A 208 21.95 22.27 16.81
N ALA A 209 21.79 23.48 17.35
CA ALA A 209 22.34 24.68 16.74
C ALA A 209 23.87 24.61 16.67
N SER A 210 24.42 24.95 15.50
CA SER A 210 25.87 25.05 15.34
C SER A 210 26.39 26.33 16.01
N PRO A 211 27.71 26.51 16.19
CA PRO A 211 28.26 27.79 16.65
C PRO A 211 27.84 28.99 15.78
N ALA A 212 27.69 28.78 14.47
CA ALA A 212 27.17 29.81 13.57
C ALA A 212 25.67 30.05 13.79
N GLY A 213 24.90 28.99 14.06
CA GLY A 213 23.50 29.06 14.47
C GLY A 213 23.29 29.85 15.75
N ILE A 214 24.06 29.54 16.80
CA ILE A 214 24.00 30.27 18.07
C ILE A 214 24.31 31.76 17.88
N ARG A 215 25.38 32.10 17.13
CA ARG A 215 25.69 33.50 16.77
C ARG A 215 24.56 34.13 15.95
N HIS A 216 23.97 33.39 15.01
CA HIS A 216 22.89 33.87 14.18
C HIS A 216 21.63 34.19 15.01
N VAL A 217 21.22 33.28 15.89
CA VAL A 217 20.10 33.47 16.81
C VAL A 217 20.37 34.64 17.76
N ASN A 218 21.57 34.71 18.32
CA ASN A 218 21.97 35.81 19.19
C ASN A 218 21.98 37.18 18.50
N LYS A 219 22.23 37.22 17.19
CA LYS A 219 22.26 38.45 16.39
C LYS A 219 20.92 38.83 15.75
N HIS A 220 20.12 37.86 15.30
CA HIS A 220 18.92 38.09 14.48
C HIS A 220 17.66 37.35 14.99
N GLY A 221 17.83 36.22 15.69
CA GLY A 221 16.75 35.29 16.05
C GLY A 221 15.97 35.61 17.32
N ARG A 222 16.27 36.72 18.01
CA ARG A 222 15.62 37.07 19.29
C ARG A 222 14.28 37.81 19.13
N GLY A 223 13.67 37.84 17.95
CA GLY A 223 12.47 38.65 17.66
C GLY A 223 12.76 40.03 17.04
N GLY A 224 13.95 40.21 16.46
CA GLY A 224 14.33 41.40 15.71
C GLY A 224 14.40 42.68 16.55
N ILE A 225 14.05 43.83 15.95
CA ILE A 225 14.15 45.19 16.54
C ILE A 225 13.40 45.27 17.89
N ARG A 226 12.30 44.54 18.06
CA ARG A 226 11.50 44.52 19.30
C ARG A 226 12.28 44.01 20.50
N TYR A 227 13.10 42.96 20.32
CA TYR A 227 13.94 42.46 21.40
C TYR A 227 15.07 43.43 21.73
N THR A 228 15.72 44.04 20.72
CA THR A 228 16.79 45.02 20.95
C THR A 228 16.28 46.25 21.71
N LEU A 229 15.03 46.66 21.47
CA LEU A 229 14.38 47.73 22.22
C LEU A 229 14.03 47.30 23.66
N MET A 230 13.44 46.10 23.81
CA MET A 230 13.07 45.58 25.13
C MET A 230 14.29 45.26 26.00
N SER A 231 15.39 44.73 25.46
CA SER A 231 16.61 44.45 26.23
C SER A 231 17.23 45.71 26.84
N LYS A 232 17.16 46.84 26.12
CA LYS A 232 17.56 48.16 26.63
C LYS A 232 16.63 48.66 27.74
N ILE A 233 15.31 48.53 27.56
CA ILE A 233 14.32 48.90 28.58
C ILE A 233 14.47 48.04 29.84
N MET A 234 14.66 46.73 29.65
CA MET A 234 14.85 45.77 30.73
C MET A 234 16.25 45.87 31.35
N ARG A 235 17.23 46.54 30.71
CA ARG A 235 18.65 46.56 31.12
C ARG A 235 19.18 45.15 31.36
N ALA A 236 18.91 44.25 30.43
CA ALA A 236 19.29 42.85 30.51
C ALA A 236 19.67 42.30 29.13
N SER A 237 20.65 41.42 29.08
CA SER A 237 20.98 40.60 27.91
C SER A 237 20.65 39.13 28.17
N MET A 238 20.44 38.42 27.08
CA MET A 238 20.13 37.00 27.07
C MET A 238 20.94 36.38 25.94
N ASP A 239 21.86 35.48 26.24
CA ASP A 239 22.78 34.91 25.27
C ASP A 239 22.58 33.39 25.21
N PHE A 240 22.07 32.91 24.08
CA PHE A 240 21.82 31.48 23.87
C PHE A 240 23.16 30.74 23.82
N GLU A 241 23.24 29.61 24.52
CA GLU A 241 24.43 28.75 24.57
C GLU A 241 24.15 27.42 23.85
N GLN A 242 22.97 26.84 24.06
CA GLN A 242 22.57 25.59 23.42
C GLN A 242 21.12 25.63 22.97
N ILE A 243 20.87 25.11 21.78
CA ILE A 243 19.53 24.86 21.26
C ILE A 243 19.53 23.45 20.69
N ARG A 244 18.65 22.58 21.21
CA ARG A 244 18.46 21.20 20.75
C ARG A 244 16.99 20.97 20.42
N MET A 245 16.76 20.14 19.41
CA MET A 245 15.45 19.75 18.96
C MET A 245 15.40 18.27 18.56
N ILE A 246 14.30 17.61 18.88
CA ILE A 246 13.96 16.27 18.40
C ILE A 246 12.54 16.33 17.83
N VAL A 247 12.37 15.84 16.61
CA VAL A 247 11.06 15.72 15.95
C VAL A 247 10.86 14.28 15.53
N THR A 248 9.69 13.73 15.77
CA THR A 248 9.30 12.38 15.35
C THR A 248 8.05 12.44 14.48
N TYR A 249 7.98 11.53 13.52
CA TYR A 249 6.83 11.34 12.65
C TYR A 249 6.32 9.92 12.83
N GLN A 250 5.00 9.77 12.82
CA GLN A 250 4.32 8.48 12.96
C GLN A 250 3.48 8.20 11.73
N GLN A 251 3.52 6.95 11.28
CA GLN A 251 2.72 6.48 10.16
C GLN A 251 1.29 6.18 10.63
N GLU A 252 0.31 6.72 9.93
CA GLU A 252 -1.13 6.47 10.09
C GLU A 252 -1.76 6.41 8.68
N ASN A 253 -2.52 5.35 8.37
CA ASN A 253 -3.17 5.20 7.05
C ASN A 253 -2.22 5.40 5.85
N GLY A 254 -1.03 4.78 5.90
CA GLY A 254 -0.04 4.83 4.81
C GLY A 254 0.77 6.13 4.71
N LYS A 255 0.39 7.21 5.41
CA LYS A 255 1.11 8.50 5.42
C LYS A 255 1.75 8.77 6.78
N TYR A 256 2.84 9.53 6.80
CA TYR A 256 3.53 9.98 7.99
C TYR A 256 3.03 11.37 8.40
N TYR A 257 2.83 11.55 9.70
CA TYR A 257 2.38 12.80 10.30
C TYR A 257 3.29 13.20 11.47
N LEU A 258 3.40 14.50 11.74
CA LEU A 258 4.09 15.03 12.91
C LEU A 258 3.54 14.39 14.19
N GLN A 259 4.38 13.71 14.97
CA GLN A 259 3.96 12.99 16.18
C GLN A 259 4.40 13.70 17.46
N ASP A 260 5.71 13.86 17.66
CA ASP A 260 6.25 14.57 18.83
C ASP A 260 7.29 15.62 18.41
N VAL A 261 7.29 16.74 19.13
CA VAL A 261 8.32 17.78 19.07
C VAL A 261 8.86 17.99 20.47
N ARG A 262 10.19 17.90 20.62
CA ARG A 262 10.91 18.23 21.85
C ARG A 262 11.93 19.32 21.55
N ARG A 263 11.97 20.35 22.38
CA ARG A 263 12.93 21.45 22.23
C ARG A 263 13.53 21.81 23.57
N HIS A 264 14.83 22.03 23.60
CA HIS A 264 15.59 22.38 24.80
C HIS A 264 16.50 23.56 24.50
N TRP A 265 16.39 24.62 25.29
CA TRP A 265 17.23 25.81 25.21
C TRP A 265 18.00 26.02 26.52
N GLU A 266 19.30 26.27 26.39
CA GLU A 266 20.15 26.80 27.46
C GLU A 266 20.64 28.19 27.07
N THR A 267 20.55 29.11 28.02
CA THR A 267 20.81 30.52 27.79
C THR A 267 21.30 31.17 29.07
N VAL A 268 22.10 32.21 28.91
CA VAL A 268 22.66 32.97 30.02
C VAL A 268 22.03 34.36 30.06
N ILE A 269 21.56 34.76 31.24
CA ILE A 269 20.95 36.05 31.50
C ILE A 269 21.89 36.93 32.30
N ASN A 270 22.12 38.14 31.80
CA ASN A 270 22.90 39.17 32.48
C ASN A 270 22.05 40.43 32.67
N SER A 271 21.99 40.99 33.88
CA SER A 271 21.30 42.25 34.16
C SER A 271 21.93 42.98 35.34
N ASN A 272 22.63 44.08 35.05
CA ASN A 272 23.25 44.93 36.08
C ASN A 272 22.20 45.52 37.03
N LYS A 273 21.00 45.85 36.53
CA LYS A 273 19.88 46.37 37.34
C LYS A 273 19.41 45.37 38.40
N ARG A 274 19.54 44.07 38.12
CA ARG A 274 19.01 42.97 38.95
C ARG A 274 20.09 42.11 39.58
N HIS A 275 21.36 42.54 39.49
CA HIS A 275 22.52 41.80 39.96
C HIS A 275 22.62 40.36 39.43
N LEU A 276 22.09 40.12 38.22
CA LEU A 276 22.19 38.83 37.55
C LEU A 276 23.47 38.83 36.72
N LYS A 277 24.39 37.94 37.05
CA LYS A 277 25.59 37.68 36.26
C LYS A 277 25.63 36.20 35.91
N ASP A 278 25.69 35.93 34.62
CA ASP A 278 25.78 34.61 34.03
C ASP A 278 24.72 33.61 34.53
N VAL A 279 23.49 34.09 34.74
CA VAL A 279 22.42 33.29 35.35
C VAL A 279 21.77 32.39 34.32
N ALA A 280 21.75 31.09 34.59
CA ALA A 280 21.17 30.09 33.70
C ALA A 280 19.65 30.26 33.55
N TRP A 281 19.20 30.34 32.31
CA TRP A 281 17.81 30.23 31.89
C TRP A 281 17.65 29.01 31.00
N ARG A 282 16.73 28.12 31.39
CA ARG A 282 16.44 26.87 30.67
C ARG A 282 15.00 26.85 30.24
N ALA A 283 14.74 26.38 29.03
CA ALA A 283 13.39 26.24 28.53
C ALA A 283 13.21 24.91 27.78
N ASP A 284 12.36 24.05 28.33
CA ASP A 284 12.01 22.75 27.78
C ASP A 284 10.58 22.78 27.24
N PHE A 285 10.40 22.28 26.02
CA PHE A 285 9.11 22.21 25.33
C PHE A 285 8.85 20.80 24.85
N PHE A 286 7.61 20.37 25.00
CA PHE A 286 7.12 19.08 24.52
C PHE A 286 5.73 19.26 23.91
N LEU A 287 5.58 18.85 22.65
CA LEU A 287 4.29 18.75 21.97
C LEU A 287 4.13 17.31 21.50
N SER A 288 2.98 16.70 21.77
CA SER A 288 2.68 15.31 21.41
C SER A 288 1.27 15.22 20.86
N VAL A 289 1.14 14.87 19.58
CA VAL A 289 -0.16 14.74 18.92
C VAL A 289 -0.89 13.50 19.48
N LYS A 290 -2.16 13.70 19.86
CA LYS A 290 -3.04 12.70 20.47
C LYS A 290 -4.06 12.15 19.50
N SER A 291 -4.58 12.99 18.61
CA SER A 291 -5.47 12.57 17.53
C SER A 291 -5.45 13.55 16.37
N ARG A 292 -5.86 13.08 15.20
CA ARG A 292 -5.97 13.85 13.96
C ARG A 292 -7.38 13.68 13.40
N SER A 293 -7.91 14.75 12.82
CA SER A 293 -9.22 14.78 12.16
C SER A 293 -9.10 15.59 10.87
N LEU A 294 -9.57 15.01 9.78
CA LEU A 294 -9.55 15.67 8.47
C LEU A 294 -10.59 16.80 8.47
N SER A 295 -10.15 18.03 8.21
CA SER A 295 -11.05 19.16 7.98
C SER A 295 -11.57 19.05 6.54
N LEU A 296 -12.76 18.46 6.35
CA LEU A 296 -13.47 18.49 5.07
C LEU A 296 -13.56 19.93 4.55
N LYS A 297 -12.73 20.26 3.57
CA LYS A 297 -12.92 21.42 2.68
C LYS A 297 -12.84 20.91 1.26
N GLN A 298 -13.92 21.16 0.53
CA GLN A 298 -14.09 20.92 -0.90
C GLN A 298 -12.82 21.29 -1.68
N VAL A 299 -12.20 20.28 -2.29
CA VAL A 299 -11.31 20.48 -3.43
C VAL A 299 -12.18 20.32 -4.66
N THR A 300 -12.56 21.45 -5.25
CA THR A 300 -13.09 21.50 -6.61
C THR A 300 -11.92 21.35 -7.57
N GLY A 301 -11.61 20.11 -7.94
CA GLY A 301 -10.87 19.74 -9.13
C GLY A 301 -11.75 18.73 -9.87
N LEU A 302 -11.99 18.95 -11.16
CA LEU A 302 -12.89 18.17 -12.00
C LEU A 302 -12.59 16.66 -11.89
N SER A 303 -13.33 15.96 -11.03
CA SER A 303 -13.47 14.51 -11.04
C SER A 303 -14.76 14.17 -11.76
N ALA A 304 -14.77 13.01 -12.43
CA ALA A 304 -15.95 12.28 -12.86
C ALA A 304 -17.09 12.37 -11.80
N PRO A 305 -18.37 12.31 -12.20
CA PRO A 305 -19.52 12.59 -11.32
C PRO A 305 -19.36 11.86 -10.00
N HIS A 306 -19.41 12.60 -8.89
CA HIS A 306 -19.25 12.06 -7.54
C HIS A 306 -20.13 10.83 -7.35
N GLN A 307 -19.49 9.65 -7.34
CA GLN A 307 -20.14 8.44 -6.87
C GLN A 307 -20.41 8.63 -5.38
N HIS A 308 -21.68 8.80 -5.03
CA HIS A 308 -22.12 8.83 -3.66
C HIS A 308 -22.11 7.39 -3.12
N PHE A 309 -21.05 7.03 -2.39
CA PHE A 309 -20.99 5.75 -1.68
C PHE A 309 -21.98 5.75 -0.51
N THR A 310 -22.68 4.64 -0.37
CA THR A 310 -23.61 4.40 0.72
C THR A 310 -22.85 3.99 1.98
N ARG A 311 -23.55 4.04 3.11
CA ARG A 311 -23.05 3.51 4.37
C ARG A 311 -22.74 2.01 4.29
N ALA A 312 -23.49 1.25 3.50
CA ALA A 312 -23.25 -0.18 3.30
C ALA A 312 -21.90 -0.42 2.59
N ASP A 313 -21.56 0.42 1.60
CA ASP A 313 -20.30 0.31 0.86
C ASP A 313 -19.10 0.50 1.80
N THR A 314 -19.16 1.49 2.70
CA THR A 314 -18.09 1.71 3.70
C THR A 314 -18.05 0.61 4.75
N LEU A 315 -19.20 0.16 5.25
CA LEU A 315 -19.24 -0.90 6.27
C LEU A 315 -18.62 -2.21 5.77
N ARG A 316 -18.77 -2.49 4.48
CA ARG A 316 -18.18 -3.67 3.85
C ARG A 316 -16.73 -3.44 3.38
N GLY A 317 -16.44 -2.28 2.79
CA GLY A 317 -15.14 -2.00 2.18
C GLY A 317 -14.06 -1.50 3.13
N MET A 318 -14.38 -1.09 4.36
CA MET A 318 -13.39 -0.55 5.30
C MET A 318 -13.05 -1.54 6.41
N LEU A 319 -11.76 -1.70 6.70
CA LEU A 319 -11.27 -2.36 7.93
C LEU A 319 -11.45 -1.44 9.15
N SER A 320 -12.66 -1.40 9.69
CA SER A 320 -12.94 -0.69 10.94
C SER A 320 -12.26 -1.35 12.15
N PRO A 321 -12.11 -0.65 13.29
CA PRO A 321 -11.62 -1.27 14.53
C PRO A 321 -12.43 -2.50 14.97
N LEU A 322 -13.71 -2.59 14.59
CA LEU A 322 -14.58 -3.73 14.91
C LEU A 322 -14.33 -4.95 14.01
N ARG A 323 -13.61 -4.79 12.90
CA ARG A 323 -13.15 -5.87 12.01
C ARG A 323 -11.68 -6.20 12.17
N SER A 324 -10.85 -5.20 12.50
CA SER A 324 -9.40 -5.37 12.68
C SER A 324 -9.01 -5.86 14.08
N CYS A 325 -9.94 -5.89 15.04
CA CYS A 325 -9.67 -6.38 16.39
C CYS A 325 -9.55 -7.90 16.50
N TYR A 326 -9.86 -8.64 15.42
CA TYR A 326 -9.71 -10.08 15.33
C TYR A 326 -9.27 -10.52 13.92
N ASP A 327 -8.66 -11.69 13.88
CA ASP A 327 -8.13 -12.33 12.69
C ASP A 327 -8.75 -13.72 12.56
N VAL A 328 -9.49 -13.98 11.48
CA VAL A 328 -10.16 -15.28 11.32
C VAL A 328 -9.14 -16.30 10.86
N THR A 329 -9.06 -17.43 11.55
CA THR A 329 -8.12 -18.49 11.21
C THR A 329 -8.80 -19.72 10.59
N PHE A 330 -10.10 -19.88 10.82
CA PHE A 330 -10.84 -21.03 10.28
C PHE A 330 -12.34 -20.78 10.23
N TYR A 331 -12.97 -21.26 9.16
CA TYR A 331 -14.43 -21.41 9.06
C TYR A 331 -14.82 -22.89 8.97
N HIS A 332 -15.93 -23.25 9.59
CA HIS A 332 -16.65 -24.49 9.31
C HIS A 332 -18.08 -24.10 8.92
N LEU A 333 -18.34 -24.14 7.63
CA LEU A 333 -19.64 -23.86 7.03
C LEU A 333 -20.41 -25.17 6.85
N ASP A 334 -21.55 -25.30 7.52
CA ASP A 334 -22.48 -26.43 7.36
C ASP A 334 -23.84 -25.88 6.92
N ALA A 335 -24.17 -26.06 5.64
CA ALA A 335 -25.34 -25.47 4.99
C ALA A 335 -26.17 -26.50 4.23
N ASP A 336 -27.49 -26.44 4.42
CA ASP A 336 -28.50 -27.17 3.64
C ASP A 336 -29.03 -26.27 2.53
N ILE A 337 -29.00 -26.79 1.30
CA ILE A 337 -29.43 -26.09 0.09
C ILE A 337 -30.73 -26.71 -0.42
N ASP A 338 -31.82 -25.98 -0.25
CA ASP A 338 -33.12 -26.32 -0.81
C ASP A 338 -33.22 -25.72 -2.22
N LEU A 339 -32.96 -26.56 -3.23
CA LEU A 339 -32.97 -26.17 -4.65
C LEU A 339 -34.36 -25.71 -5.13
N ASP A 340 -35.44 -26.30 -4.58
CA ASP A 340 -36.81 -25.99 -5.00
C ASP A 340 -37.27 -24.64 -4.45
N ARG A 341 -36.99 -24.38 -3.16
CA ARG A 341 -37.33 -23.12 -2.49
C ARG A 341 -36.25 -22.05 -2.65
N ARG A 342 -35.11 -22.37 -3.26
CA ARG A 342 -33.94 -21.50 -3.42
C ARG A 342 -33.49 -20.94 -2.08
N ARG A 343 -33.48 -21.80 -1.06
CA ARG A 343 -33.28 -21.42 0.34
C ARG A 343 -32.02 -22.09 0.88
N ILE A 344 -31.30 -21.33 1.70
CA ILE A 344 -30.14 -21.80 2.44
C ILE A 344 -30.48 -21.75 3.93
N SER A 345 -30.14 -22.79 4.67
CA SER A 345 -30.22 -22.82 6.13
C SER A 345 -29.09 -23.63 6.72
N GLY A 346 -28.53 -23.20 7.84
CA GLY A 346 -27.41 -23.91 8.44
C GLY A 346 -26.68 -23.06 9.47
N ASN A 347 -25.38 -23.31 9.60
CA ASN A 347 -24.53 -22.56 10.49
C ASN A 347 -23.13 -22.37 9.93
N ASN A 348 -22.45 -21.32 10.40
CA ASN A 348 -21.02 -21.18 10.22
C ASN A 348 -20.36 -21.02 11.59
N LYS A 349 -19.33 -21.83 11.86
CA LYS A 349 -18.46 -21.64 13.01
C LYS A 349 -17.25 -20.83 12.57
N ILE A 350 -17.03 -19.70 13.24
CA ILE A 350 -15.92 -18.79 12.98
C ILE A 350 -14.94 -18.91 14.14
N ARG A 351 -13.73 -19.41 13.84
CA ARG A 351 -12.60 -19.39 14.77
C ARG A 351 -11.70 -18.22 14.45
N PHE A 352 -11.34 -17.44 15.47
CA PHE A 352 -10.54 -16.25 15.29
C PHE A 352 -9.55 -16.04 16.43
N LYS A 353 -8.45 -15.35 16.12
CA LYS A 353 -7.48 -14.84 17.06
C LYS A 353 -7.81 -13.40 17.44
N VAL A 354 -7.78 -13.09 18.73
CA VAL A 354 -7.98 -11.72 19.22
C VAL A 354 -6.70 -10.91 19.01
N ILE A 355 -6.77 -9.82 18.23
CA ILE A 355 -5.63 -8.95 17.88
C ILE A 355 -5.53 -7.76 18.82
N SER A 356 -6.67 -7.15 19.16
CA SER A 356 -6.75 -6.07 20.14
C SER A 356 -7.95 -6.29 21.07
N PRO A 357 -7.96 -5.73 22.29
CA PRO A 357 -9.09 -5.91 23.19
C PRO A 357 -10.39 -5.40 22.56
N PHE A 358 -11.45 -6.22 22.56
CA PHE A 358 -12.79 -5.81 22.10
C PHE A 358 -13.88 -6.49 22.93
N ASP A 359 -15.05 -5.87 23.03
CA ASP A 359 -16.29 -6.49 23.53
C ASP A 359 -17.42 -6.45 22.49
N GLN A 360 -17.10 -5.99 21.27
CA GLN A 360 -17.98 -5.92 20.12
C GLN A 360 -17.16 -6.23 18.86
N MET A 361 -17.69 -7.08 17.98
CA MET A 361 -17.08 -7.39 16.69
C MET A 361 -18.09 -7.15 15.57
N GLN A 362 -17.61 -6.84 14.37
CA GLN A 362 -18.44 -6.77 13.17
C GLN A 362 -18.20 -8.00 12.29
N ILE A 363 -19.24 -8.78 12.04
CA ILE A 363 -19.32 -9.76 10.94
C ILE A 363 -20.36 -9.29 9.94
N ASP A 364 -20.54 -10.00 8.83
CA ASP A 364 -21.44 -9.59 7.76
C ASP A 364 -22.30 -10.76 7.32
N LEU A 365 -23.58 -10.44 7.12
CA LEU A 365 -24.55 -11.34 6.53
C LEU A 365 -25.68 -10.46 5.97
N TYR A 366 -26.01 -10.66 4.70
CA TYR A 366 -27.03 -9.87 4.01
C TYR A 366 -28.36 -9.85 4.79
N ALA A 367 -29.08 -8.72 4.72
CA ALA A 367 -30.29 -8.49 5.50
C ALA A 367 -31.44 -9.49 5.23
N ASN A 368 -31.51 -10.05 4.02
CA ASN A 368 -32.46 -11.11 3.63
C ASN A 368 -32.10 -12.50 4.19
N MET A 369 -30.91 -12.65 4.78
CA MET A 369 -30.48 -13.85 5.48
C MET A 369 -30.65 -13.64 6.99
N LYS A 370 -31.65 -14.30 7.56
CA LYS A 370 -32.03 -14.20 8.97
C LYS A 370 -31.00 -14.92 9.84
N ILE A 371 -30.49 -14.25 10.86
CA ILE A 371 -29.74 -14.91 11.95
C ILE A 371 -30.75 -15.42 12.97
N ASN A 372 -30.71 -16.71 13.25
CA ASN A 372 -31.52 -17.35 14.27
C ASN A 372 -30.86 -17.20 15.64
N GLU A 373 -29.56 -17.44 15.72
CA GLU A 373 -28.80 -17.40 16.96
C GLU A 373 -27.30 -17.22 16.69
N ILE A 374 -26.60 -16.55 17.60
CA ILE A 374 -25.14 -16.51 17.65
C ILE A 374 -24.70 -17.06 18.99
N LEU A 375 -23.91 -18.14 19.01
CA LEU A 375 -23.41 -18.78 20.21
C LEU A 375 -21.93 -18.46 20.42
N PHE A 376 -21.59 -18.10 21.66
CA PHE A 376 -20.21 -18.02 22.17
C PHE A 376 -20.13 -18.82 23.46
N LYS A 377 -19.29 -19.86 23.51
CA LYS A 377 -19.17 -20.76 24.68
C LYS A 377 -20.54 -21.29 25.16
N ASN A 378 -21.38 -21.69 24.21
CA ASN A 378 -22.76 -22.14 24.41
C ASN A 378 -23.72 -21.11 25.04
N GLN A 379 -23.36 -19.82 25.03
CA GLN A 379 -24.23 -18.72 25.45
C GLN A 379 -24.64 -17.90 24.24
N SER A 380 -25.93 -17.58 24.14
CA SER A 380 -26.45 -16.73 23.08
C SER A 380 -25.95 -15.30 23.24
N LEU A 381 -25.38 -14.74 22.17
CA LEU A 381 -24.95 -13.35 22.10
C LEU A 381 -26.05 -12.46 21.54
N THR A 382 -26.04 -11.20 21.97
CA THR A 382 -26.89 -10.16 21.38
C THR A 382 -26.16 -9.51 20.20
N PHE A 383 -26.92 -9.07 19.20
CA PHE A 383 -26.38 -8.37 18.04
C PHE A 383 -27.31 -7.27 17.55
N THR A 384 -26.76 -6.33 16.78
CA THR A 384 -27.50 -5.31 16.04
C THR A 384 -27.10 -5.36 14.56
N ARG A 385 -27.90 -4.76 13.69
CA ARG A 385 -27.63 -4.70 12.24
C ARG A 385 -27.66 -3.28 11.73
N GLU A 386 -26.77 -2.99 10.80
CA GLU A 386 -26.77 -1.77 9.98
C GLU A 386 -26.47 -2.20 8.54
N ALA A 387 -27.44 -2.05 7.64
CA ALA A 387 -27.39 -2.68 6.31
C ALA A 387 -27.09 -4.20 6.40
N ASN A 388 -26.01 -4.66 5.76
CA ASN A 388 -25.56 -6.06 5.77
C ASN A 388 -24.55 -6.36 6.89
N ALA A 389 -24.11 -5.35 7.66
CA ALA A 389 -23.20 -5.54 8.78
C ALA A 389 -23.95 -5.98 10.04
N VAL A 390 -23.34 -6.90 10.78
CA VAL A 390 -23.85 -7.48 12.02
C VAL A 390 -22.85 -7.20 13.14
N PHE A 391 -23.26 -6.41 14.13
CA PHE A 391 -22.41 -6.09 15.27
C PHE A 391 -22.76 -6.98 16.47
N VAL A 392 -21.89 -7.93 16.77
CA VAL A 392 -22.08 -8.94 17.83
C VAL A 392 -21.46 -8.43 19.13
N LYS A 393 -22.22 -8.45 20.22
CA LYS A 393 -21.78 -8.00 21.55
C LYS A 393 -21.39 -9.19 22.43
N PHE A 394 -20.20 -9.11 23.02
CA PHE A 394 -19.67 -10.11 23.94
C PHE A 394 -19.95 -9.72 25.41
N PRO A 395 -20.04 -10.69 26.33
CA PRO A 395 -20.28 -10.43 27.76
C PRO A 395 -19.12 -9.74 28.48
N GLY A 396 -17.97 -9.56 27.82
CA GLY A 396 -16.80 -8.86 28.35
C GLY A 396 -15.72 -8.68 27.29
N MET A 397 -14.62 -8.04 27.68
CA MET A 397 -13.46 -7.83 26.82
C MET A 397 -12.77 -9.16 26.50
N GLN A 398 -12.50 -9.41 25.22
CA GLN A 398 -11.79 -10.60 24.77
C GLN A 398 -10.27 -10.46 25.03
N PRO A 399 -9.61 -11.48 25.61
CA PRO A 399 -8.17 -11.43 25.91
C PRO A 399 -7.32 -11.39 24.63
N VAL A 400 -6.38 -10.45 24.53
CA VAL A 400 -5.47 -10.37 23.37
C VAL A 400 -4.65 -11.65 23.24
N GLY A 401 -4.57 -12.17 22.01
CA GLY A 401 -3.84 -13.37 21.67
C GLY A 401 -4.59 -14.69 21.93
N SER A 402 -5.78 -14.67 22.55
CA SER A 402 -6.59 -15.88 22.66
C SER A 402 -7.19 -16.28 21.31
N ILE A 403 -7.47 -17.59 21.18
CA ILE A 403 -8.27 -18.14 20.09
C ILE A 403 -9.67 -18.39 20.64
N GLU A 404 -10.66 -17.84 19.99
CA GLU A 404 -12.06 -17.92 20.39
C GLU A 404 -12.92 -18.39 19.20
N GLU A 405 -14.12 -18.90 19.50
CA GLU A 405 -15.06 -19.40 18.49
C GLU A 405 -16.46 -18.85 18.72
N ILE A 406 -17.12 -18.45 17.63
CA ILE A 406 -18.57 -18.23 17.60
C ILE A 406 -19.23 -19.15 16.58
N THR A 407 -20.48 -19.52 16.80
CA THR A 407 -21.29 -20.24 15.80
C THR A 407 -22.54 -19.44 15.50
N ILE A 408 -22.77 -19.16 14.22
CA ILE A 408 -23.89 -18.36 13.74
C ILE A 408 -24.85 -19.28 13.00
N TYR A 409 -26.05 -19.47 13.54
CA TYR A 409 -27.14 -20.18 12.89
C TYR A 409 -27.96 -19.19 12.07
N TYR A 410 -28.22 -19.52 10.81
CA TYR A 410 -28.87 -18.60 9.89
C TYR A 410 -29.71 -19.35 8.86
N GLU A 411 -30.62 -18.61 8.22
CA GLU A 411 -31.47 -19.13 7.16
C GLU A 411 -31.99 -17.98 6.27
N GLY A 412 -32.20 -18.22 4.99
CA GLY A 412 -32.65 -17.17 4.08
C GLY A 412 -32.75 -17.61 2.63
N ILE A 413 -33.28 -16.72 1.80
CA ILE A 413 -33.22 -16.85 0.34
C ILE A 413 -32.11 -15.89 -0.08
N PRO A 414 -30.97 -16.37 -0.58
CA PRO A 414 -29.87 -15.49 -0.98
C PRO A 414 -30.28 -14.64 -2.19
N GLN A 415 -29.53 -13.55 -2.41
CA GLN A 415 -29.73 -12.68 -3.57
C GLN A 415 -29.56 -13.47 -4.87
N VAL A 416 -30.38 -13.16 -5.87
CA VAL A 416 -30.18 -13.58 -7.26
C VAL A 416 -29.50 -12.41 -7.99
N PRO A 417 -28.43 -12.66 -8.77
CA PRO A 417 -27.69 -11.59 -9.41
C PRO A 417 -28.52 -10.88 -10.49
N ASP A 418 -28.45 -9.56 -10.52
CA ASP A 418 -28.89 -8.72 -11.64
C ASP A 418 -27.77 -8.64 -12.68
N LYS A 419 -27.94 -9.40 -13.77
CA LYS A 419 -26.96 -9.49 -14.86
C LYS A 419 -26.72 -8.16 -15.59
N SER A 420 -27.56 -7.13 -15.37
CA SER A 420 -27.34 -5.80 -15.95
C SER A 420 -26.34 -4.94 -15.16
N ILE A 421 -26.00 -5.37 -13.94
CA ILE A 421 -25.08 -4.66 -13.05
C ILE A 421 -23.78 -5.47 -12.94
N SER A 422 -22.66 -4.89 -13.35
CA SER A 422 -21.34 -5.49 -13.22
C SER A 422 -21.07 -5.92 -11.77
N MET A 423 -20.48 -7.11 -11.61
CA MET A 423 -20.12 -7.70 -10.32
C MET A 423 -21.27 -7.80 -9.29
N ASN A 424 -22.53 -7.65 -9.72
CA ASN A 424 -23.68 -7.99 -8.91
C ASN A 424 -23.81 -9.51 -8.84
N GLY A 425 -23.33 -10.07 -7.74
CA GLY A 425 -23.28 -11.49 -7.47
C GLY A 425 -24.52 -12.00 -6.76
N GLY A 426 -24.58 -13.31 -6.58
CA GLY A 426 -25.66 -13.99 -5.90
C GLY A 426 -25.53 -15.50 -6.05
N VAL A 427 -26.63 -16.20 -5.74
CA VAL A 427 -26.78 -17.59 -6.13
C VAL A 427 -27.58 -17.64 -7.42
N LEU A 428 -26.96 -18.20 -8.46
CA LEU A 428 -27.61 -18.52 -9.72
C LEU A 428 -28.45 -19.77 -9.51
N TRP A 429 -29.74 -19.69 -9.81
CA TRP A 429 -30.68 -20.81 -9.77
C TRP A 429 -31.29 -21.01 -11.14
N ASP A 430 -30.91 -22.08 -11.83
CA ASP A 430 -31.28 -22.33 -13.21
C ASP A 430 -31.53 -23.83 -13.43
N LYS A 431 -31.60 -24.24 -14.70
CA LYS A 431 -31.70 -25.63 -15.11
C LYS A 431 -30.62 -25.99 -16.13
N ASP A 432 -30.20 -27.26 -16.09
CA ASP A 432 -29.43 -27.89 -17.15
C ASP A 432 -30.32 -28.16 -18.39
N ASP A 433 -29.72 -28.64 -19.48
CA ASP A 433 -30.43 -28.86 -20.76
C ASP A 433 -31.43 -30.03 -20.70
N LEU A 434 -31.36 -30.84 -19.65
CA LEU A 434 -32.31 -31.92 -19.35
C LEU A 434 -33.42 -31.46 -18.38
N GLY A 435 -33.41 -30.19 -17.97
CA GLY A 435 -34.41 -29.59 -17.09
C GLY A 435 -34.19 -29.88 -15.59
N ASN A 436 -33.05 -30.46 -15.19
CA ASN A 436 -32.72 -30.64 -13.77
C ASN A 436 -32.25 -29.31 -13.16
N PRO A 437 -32.55 -29.05 -11.87
CA PRO A 437 -31.97 -27.92 -11.14
C PRO A 437 -30.45 -27.84 -11.27
N TRP A 438 -29.95 -26.63 -11.50
CA TRP A 438 -28.53 -26.30 -11.53
C TRP A 438 -28.32 -25.02 -10.74
N ALA A 439 -27.40 -25.03 -9.78
CA ALA A 439 -27.12 -23.87 -8.96
C ALA A 439 -25.63 -23.61 -8.79
N GLN A 440 -25.26 -22.34 -8.66
CA GLN A 440 -23.88 -21.90 -8.45
C GLN A 440 -23.86 -20.59 -7.64
N VAL A 441 -22.88 -20.45 -6.76
CA VAL A 441 -22.57 -19.15 -6.10
C VAL A 441 -21.58 -18.36 -6.96
N VAL A 442 -21.83 -17.07 -7.17
CA VAL A 442 -20.87 -16.11 -7.78
C VAL A 442 -20.91 -14.81 -6.99
N CYS A 443 -19.81 -14.39 -6.36
CA CYS A 443 -19.88 -13.28 -5.39
C CYS A 443 -18.68 -12.32 -5.31
N GLN A 444 -17.73 -12.28 -6.27
CA GLN A 444 -16.56 -11.39 -6.26
C GLN A 444 -16.86 -9.95 -5.78
N GLY A 445 -17.83 -9.28 -6.43
CA GLY A 445 -18.21 -7.92 -6.08
C GLY A 445 -19.20 -7.84 -4.93
N SER A 446 -20.30 -8.59 -4.96
CA SER A 446 -21.39 -8.50 -3.96
C SER A 446 -21.07 -9.14 -2.61
N GLY A 447 -20.04 -9.98 -2.54
CA GLY A 447 -19.46 -10.50 -1.31
C GLY A 447 -20.08 -11.78 -0.81
N ALA A 448 -19.27 -12.55 -0.10
CA ALA A 448 -19.65 -13.87 0.41
C ALA A 448 -20.78 -13.81 1.45
N SER A 449 -20.92 -12.67 2.14
CA SER A 449 -22.00 -12.43 3.11
C SER A 449 -23.41 -12.50 2.51
N LEU A 450 -23.54 -12.57 1.17
CA LEU A 450 -24.82 -12.77 0.50
C LEU A 450 -25.43 -14.16 0.74
N TRP A 451 -24.63 -15.16 1.12
CA TRP A 451 -25.13 -16.52 1.38
C TRP A 451 -24.63 -17.17 2.67
N TRP A 452 -23.53 -16.75 3.28
CA TRP A 452 -23.04 -17.28 4.56
C TRP A 452 -22.41 -16.19 5.43
N PRO A 453 -22.48 -16.28 6.78
CA PRO A 453 -21.99 -15.21 7.65
C PRO A 453 -20.46 -15.28 7.80
N CYS A 454 -19.77 -14.19 7.51
CA CYS A 454 -18.30 -14.13 7.51
C CYS A 454 -17.77 -12.72 7.83
N LYS A 455 -16.45 -12.54 7.93
CA LYS A 455 -15.81 -11.21 7.92
C LYS A 455 -15.60 -10.80 6.46
N ASP A 456 -16.64 -10.25 5.83
CA ASP A 456 -16.68 -10.02 4.39
C ASP A 456 -15.86 -8.78 4.01
N HIS A 457 -14.54 -8.95 3.99
CA HIS A 457 -13.53 -8.02 3.49
C HIS A 457 -12.57 -8.78 2.57
N LEU A 458 -12.13 -8.14 1.49
CA LEU A 458 -11.25 -8.80 0.51
C LEU A 458 -9.89 -9.18 1.09
N SER A 459 -9.43 -8.47 2.13
CA SER A 459 -8.18 -8.81 2.81
C SER A 459 -8.28 -9.94 3.86
N ASP A 460 -9.46 -10.52 4.08
CA ASP A 460 -9.65 -11.57 5.09
C ASP A 460 -9.56 -12.95 4.44
N GLU A 461 -8.53 -13.70 4.82
CA GLU A 461 -8.25 -15.04 4.30
C GLU A 461 -7.98 -16.00 5.46
N PRO A 462 -8.95 -16.81 5.91
CA PRO A 462 -8.72 -17.81 6.95
C PRO A 462 -7.69 -18.86 6.49
N ASP A 463 -6.85 -19.33 7.41
CA ASP A 463 -5.79 -20.33 7.11
C ASP A 463 -6.30 -21.62 6.44
N SER A 464 -7.56 -21.97 6.69
CA SER A 464 -8.25 -23.15 6.16
C SER A 464 -9.75 -23.06 6.36
N MET A 465 -10.51 -23.93 5.68
CA MET A 465 -11.97 -23.99 5.79
C MET A 465 -12.51 -25.41 5.60
N GLU A 466 -13.56 -25.77 6.34
CA GLU A 466 -14.43 -26.91 6.05
C GLU A 466 -15.72 -26.41 5.43
N ILE A 467 -16.11 -27.00 4.29
CA ILE A 467 -17.32 -26.65 3.54
C ILE A 467 -18.20 -27.89 3.44
N TRP A 468 -19.26 -27.92 4.23
CA TRP A 468 -20.20 -29.03 4.33
C TRP A 468 -21.53 -28.58 3.73
N ILE A 469 -21.85 -29.10 2.55
CA ILE A 469 -23.07 -28.74 1.82
C ILE A 469 -23.97 -29.95 1.71
N THR A 470 -25.22 -29.78 2.15
CA THR A 470 -26.26 -30.80 2.06
C THR A 470 -27.21 -30.46 0.92
N VAL A 471 -27.40 -31.40 -0.01
CA VAL A 471 -28.26 -31.27 -1.20
C VAL A 471 -29.20 -32.48 -1.33
N PRO A 472 -30.27 -32.41 -2.14
CA PRO A 472 -31.08 -33.58 -2.46
C PRO A 472 -30.24 -34.71 -3.08
N SER A 473 -30.51 -35.96 -2.72
CA SER A 473 -29.83 -37.12 -3.27
C SER A 473 -30.01 -37.21 -4.79
N GLY A 474 -28.95 -37.58 -5.49
CA GLY A 474 -28.91 -37.63 -6.95
C GLY A 474 -28.36 -36.37 -7.61
N PHE A 475 -28.05 -35.33 -6.84
CA PHE A 475 -27.20 -34.21 -7.27
C PHE A 475 -25.79 -34.39 -6.74
N SER A 476 -24.82 -33.91 -7.51
CA SER A 476 -23.44 -33.70 -7.10
C SER A 476 -23.28 -32.26 -6.62
N GLU A 477 -22.45 -32.06 -5.61
CA GLU A 477 -22.04 -30.76 -5.12
C GLU A 477 -20.52 -30.68 -5.21
N VAL A 478 -20.02 -29.59 -5.82
CA VAL A 478 -18.60 -29.31 -6.00
C VAL A 478 -18.27 -27.97 -5.37
N SER A 479 -17.48 -28.01 -4.31
CA SER A 479 -16.95 -26.83 -3.59
C SER A 479 -15.43 -26.75 -3.76
N ASN A 480 -14.82 -25.72 -3.16
CA ASN A 480 -13.37 -25.55 -3.09
C ASN A 480 -12.69 -26.67 -2.29
N GLY A 481 -11.41 -26.88 -2.57
CA GLY A 481 -10.59 -27.81 -1.80
C GLY A 481 -10.74 -29.25 -2.24
N ARG A 482 -10.50 -30.17 -1.31
CA ARG A 482 -10.59 -31.61 -1.55
C ARG A 482 -11.81 -32.22 -0.88
N LEU A 483 -12.62 -32.94 -1.66
CA LEU A 483 -13.72 -33.75 -1.15
C LEU A 483 -13.18 -34.83 -0.21
N GLN A 484 -13.59 -34.77 1.06
CA GLN A 484 -13.21 -35.72 2.10
C GLN A 484 -14.23 -36.85 2.19
N ARG A 485 -15.52 -36.51 2.22
CA ARG A 485 -16.61 -37.47 2.43
C ARG A 485 -17.86 -37.07 1.65
N GLN A 486 -18.60 -38.09 1.23
CA GLN A 486 -19.97 -37.99 0.76
C GLN A 486 -20.83 -38.86 1.67
N ILE A 487 -21.75 -38.25 2.40
CA ILE A 487 -22.52 -38.91 3.46
C ILE A 487 -24.00 -38.88 3.08
N PRO A 488 -24.61 -40.03 2.75
CA PRO A 488 -26.07 -40.12 2.65
C PRO A 488 -26.71 -39.83 4.01
N LEU A 489 -27.71 -38.96 4.02
CA LEU A 489 -28.49 -38.59 5.20
C LEU A 489 -29.94 -39.13 5.10
N SER A 490 -30.75 -38.90 6.15
CA SER A 490 -32.19 -39.12 6.07
C SER A 490 -32.85 -38.19 5.03
N ASP A 491 -34.12 -38.43 4.74
CA ASP A 491 -34.96 -37.53 3.92
C ASP A 491 -34.46 -37.32 2.48
N HIS A 492 -33.81 -38.34 1.91
CA HIS A 492 -33.28 -38.32 0.53
C HIS A 492 -32.32 -37.15 0.27
N LYS A 493 -31.40 -36.91 1.21
CA LYS A 493 -30.33 -35.91 1.10
C LYS A 493 -28.95 -36.55 1.15
N THR A 494 -27.98 -35.87 0.59
CA THR A 494 -26.57 -36.23 0.64
C THR A 494 -25.76 -35.00 1.07
N ARG A 495 -24.89 -35.17 2.07
CA ARG A 495 -23.93 -34.15 2.48
C ARG A 495 -22.57 -34.40 1.84
N TYR A 496 -22.01 -33.36 1.24
CA TYR A 496 -20.67 -33.33 0.69
C TYR A 496 -19.80 -32.53 1.64
N GLU A 497 -18.68 -33.11 2.05
CA GLU A 497 -17.76 -32.49 3.01
C GLU A 497 -16.42 -32.25 2.34
N TRP A 498 -16.16 -30.99 2.02
CA TRP A 498 -14.93 -30.51 1.42
C TRP A 498 -14.04 -29.85 2.48
N ALA A 499 -12.73 -29.88 2.23
CA ALA A 499 -11.74 -29.20 3.06
C ALA A 499 -10.77 -28.41 2.19
N VAL A 500 -10.62 -27.13 2.51
CA VAL A 500 -9.64 -26.20 1.94
C VAL A 500 -8.43 -26.15 2.86
N SER A 501 -7.25 -26.46 2.32
CA SER A 501 -6.00 -26.63 3.11
C SER A 501 -5.08 -25.40 3.08
N TYR A 502 -5.54 -24.30 2.49
CA TYR A 502 -4.77 -23.07 2.26
C TYR A 502 -5.62 -21.84 2.59
N PRO A 503 -4.99 -20.67 2.78
CA PRO A 503 -5.69 -19.40 2.79
C PRO A 503 -6.62 -19.28 1.58
N ILE A 504 -7.85 -18.84 1.83
CA ILE A 504 -8.86 -18.69 0.79
C ILE A 504 -9.59 -17.37 0.98
N ASN A 505 -9.71 -16.60 -0.10
CA ASN A 505 -10.51 -15.38 -0.06
C ASN A 505 -11.99 -15.69 0.12
N ASN A 506 -12.71 -14.89 0.90
CA ASN A 506 -14.13 -15.13 1.16
C ASN A 506 -14.98 -15.19 -0.12
N TYR A 507 -14.68 -14.39 -1.16
CA TYR A 507 -15.45 -14.46 -2.40
C TYR A 507 -15.22 -15.74 -3.20
N ASN A 508 -14.08 -16.41 -2.99
CA ASN A 508 -13.73 -17.65 -3.67
C ASN A 508 -14.52 -18.85 -3.15
N VAL A 509 -15.05 -18.76 -1.93
CA VAL A 509 -15.86 -19.81 -1.32
C VAL A 509 -17.16 -19.98 -2.12
N THR A 510 -17.35 -21.17 -2.68
CA THR A 510 -18.46 -21.46 -3.60
C THR A 510 -19.04 -22.85 -3.39
N PHE A 511 -20.20 -23.09 -3.98
CA PHE A 511 -20.68 -24.41 -4.35
C PHE A 511 -21.20 -24.37 -5.80
N SER A 512 -21.07 -25.48 -6.50
CA SER A 512 -21.72 -25.78 -7.77
C SER A 512 -22.51 -27.08 -7.65
N ILE A 513 -23.83 -27.00 -7.80
CA ILE A 513 -24.74 -28.13 -7.60
C ILE A 513 -25.41 -28.49 -8.92
N GLY A 514 -25.20 -29.72 -9.38
CA GLY A 514 -25.75 -30.22 -10.64
C GLY A 514 -25.61 -31.73 -10.75
N LYS A 515 -26.13 -32.31 -11.83
CA LYS A 515 -25.98 -33.75 -12.10
C LYS A 515 -24.68 -34.07 -12.82
N TYR A 516 -23.57 -33.65 -12.24
CA TYR A 516 -22.24 -33.79 -12.84
C TYR A 516 -21.79 -35.25 -12.98
N THR A 517 -21.10 -35.53 -14.07
CA THR A 517 -20.16 -36.65 -14.16
C THR A 517 -18.74 -36.16 -13.84
N HIS A 518 -17.91 -37.05 -13.30
CA HIS A 518 -16.52 -36.75 -12.92
C HIS A 518 -15.56 -37.59 -13.76
N TYR A 519 -14.49 -36.96 -14.24
CA TYR A 519 -13.33 -37.68 -14.77
C TYR A 519 -12.03 -36.98 -14.35
N ARG A 520 -10.92 -37.72 -14.47
CA ARG A 520 -9.59 -37.22 -14.15
C ARG A 520 -8.66 -37.43 -15.34
N ASP A 521 -7.91 -36.40 -15.70
CA ASP A 521 -6.85 -36.49 -16.71
C ASP A 521 -5.60 -35.75 -16.23
N GLN A 522 -4.44 -36.39 -16.34
CA GLN A 522 -3.11 -35.83 -16.01
C GLN A 522 -3.04 -35.05 -14.68
N GLY A 523 -3.77 -35.53 -13.67
CA GLY A 523 -3.77 -34.92 -12.33
C GLY A 523 -4.85 -33.88 -12.09
N VAL A 524 -5.57 -33.44 -13.12
CA VAL A 524 -6.70 -32.49 -13.06
C VAL A 524 -8.03 -33.23 -12.89
N ASN A 525 -8.91 -32.71 -12.04
CA ASN A 525 -10.29 -33.17 -11.91
C ASN A 525 -11.22 -32.35 -12.79
N TYR A 526 -12.19 -33.00 -13.41
CA TYR A 526 -13.19 -32.35 -14.25
C TYR A 526 -14.58 -32.78 -13.80
N TYR A 527 -15.44 -31.81 -13.51
CA TYR A 527 -16.87 -32.02 -13.25
C TYR A 527 -17.67 -31.33 -14.35
N VAL A 528 -18.35 -32.13 -15.16
CA VAL A 528 -19.06 -31.66 -16.35
C VAL A 528 -20.43 -32.30 -16.43
N MET A 529 -21.33 -31.70 -17.21
CA MET A 529 -22.62 -32.32 -17.49
C MET A 529 -22.40 -33.62 -18.27
N PRO A 530 -23.12 -34.71 -17.96
CA PRO A 530 -22.89 -36.02 -18.58
C PRO A 530 -22.97 -35.99 -20.11
N TYR A 531 -23.86 -35.16 -20.65
CA TYR A 531 -24.04 -34.99 -22.09
C TYR A 531 -22.96 -34.13 -22.76
N HIS A 532 -22.15 -33.39 -21.99
CA HIS A 532 -21.00 -32.63 -22.47
C HIS A 532 -19.67 -33.37 -22.28
N LEU A 533 -19.63 -34.58 -21.71
CA LEU A 533 -18.39 -35.26 -21.35
C LEU A 533 -17.39 -35.38 -22.51
N GLU A 534 -17.84 -35.79 -23.69
CA GLU A 534 -16.94 -35.96 -24.85
C GLU A 534 -16.50 -34.60 -25.42
N GLN A 535 -17.39 -33.60 -25.41
CA GLN A 535 -17.07 -32.23 -25.81
C GLN A 535 -16.05 -31.58 -24.86
N ALA A 536 -16.22 -31.79 -23.55
CA ALA A 536 -15.32 -31.32 -22.51
C ALA A 536 -13.89 -31.88 -22.69
N LYS A 537 -13.75 -33.15 -23.03
CA LYS A 537 -12.44 -33.75 -23.32
C LYS A 537 -11.73 -33.09 -24.51
N VAL A 538 -12.49 -32.56 -25.48
CA VAL A 538 -11.92 -31.80 -26.59
C VAL A 538 -11.49 -30.42 -26.11
N TYR A 539 -12.38 -29.66 -25.45
CA TYR A 539 -12.07 -28.32 -24.96
C TYR A 539 -10.94 -28.28 -23.94
N PHE A 540 -10.89 -29.25 -23.04
CA PHE A 540 -9.91 -29.28 -21.96
C PHE A 540 -8.62 -30.03 -22.31
N LYS A 541 -8.47 -30.50 -23.54
CA LYS A 541 -7.26 -31.21 -23.99
C LYS A 541 -5.98 -30.42 -23.75
N GLU A 542 -6.05 -29.10 -23.85
CA GLU A 542 -4.91 -28.19 -23.72
C GLU A 542 -4.59 -27.80 -22.26
N VAL A 543 -5.50 -28.07 -21.30
CA VAL A 543 -5.36 -27.65 -19.90
C VAL A 543 -4.04 -28.12 -19.25
N PRO A 544 -3.59 -29.39 -19.42
CA PRO A 544 -2.29 -29.79 -18.84
C PRO A 544 -1.09 -29.02 -19.42
N ALA A 545 -1.12 -28.68 -20.72
CA ALA A 545 -0.06 -27.89 -21.35
C ALA A 545 -0.10 -26.43 -20.87
N MET A 546 -1.29 -25.87 -20.72
CA MET A 546 -1.51 -24.54 -20.13
C MET A 546 -0.99 -24.45 -18.69
N LEU A 547 -1.37 -25.39 -17.81
CA LEU A 547 -0.87 -25.43 -16.43
C LEU A 547 0.65 -25.58 -16.36
N SER A 548 1.24 -26.34 -17.30
CA SER A 548 2.70 -26.46 -17.42
C SER A 548 3.36 -25.14 -17.82
N CYS A 549 2.81 -24.43 -18.82
CA CYS A 549 3.28 -23.10 -19.23
C CYS A 549 3.18 -22.10 -18.07
N TYR A 550 2.03 -21.97 -17.42
CA TYR A 550 1.87 -21.13 -16.24
C TYR A 550 2.84 -21.49 -15.13
N SER A 551 3.05 -22.79 -14.88
CA SER A 551 4.02 -23.23 -13.86
C SER A 551 5.47 -22.84 -14.17
N GLN A 552 5.84 -22.71 -15.45
CA GLN A 552 7.18 -22.26 -15.85
C GLN A 552 7.37 -20.76 -15.62
N HIS A 553 6.34 -19.94 -15.82
CA HIS A 553 6.41 -18.48 -15.67
C HIS A 553 6.14 -18.01 -14.23
N PHE A 554 5.19 -18.65 -13.54
CA PHE A 554 4.69 -18.23 -12.23
C PHE A 554 5.15 -19.13 -11.08
N GLY A 555 5.77 -20.27 -11.39
CA GLY A 555 6.16 -21.29 -10.42
C GLY A 555 5.08 -22.35 -10.20
N PRO A 556 5.35 -23.40 -9.42
CA PRO A 556 4.45 -24.55 -9.29
C PRO A 556 3.04 -24.16 -8.86
N TYR A 557 2.04 -24.92 -9.31
CA TYR A 557 0.65 -24.76 -8.91
C TYR A 557 0.51 -24.49 -7.39
N PRO A 558 -0.18 -23.41 -6.97
CA PRO A 558 -0.13 -22.97 -5.58
C PRO A 558 -0.85 -23.88 -4.59
N PHE A 559 -1.84 -24.67 -5.00
CA PHE A 559 -2.72 -25.41 -4.07
C PHE A 559 -2.65 -26.96 -4.21
N PRO A 560 -1.46 -27.59 -4.18
CA PRO A 560 -1.33 -29.01 -4.52
C PRO A 560 -2.07 -29.97 -3.57
N ARG A 561 -2.32 -29.58 -2.30
CA ARG A 561 -3.10 -30.42 -1.35
C ARG A 561 -4.61 -30.46 -1.67
N ASP A 562 -5.09 -29.44 -2.37
CA ASP A 562 -6.50 -29.25 -2.69
C ASP A 562 -6.83 -29.76 -4.10
N SER A 563 -5.80 -30.10 -4.89
CA SER A 563 -5.89 -30.44 -6.32
C SER A 563 -6.31 -29.25 -7.19
N PHE A 564 -6.27 -29.42 -8.51
CA PHE A 564 -6.83 -28.47 -9.47
C PHE A 564 -8.07 -29.11 -10.11
N THR A 565 -9.19 -28.40 -10.04
CA THR A 565 -10.49 -28.88 -10.50
C THR A 565 -11.11 -27.85 -11.44
N LEU A 566 -11.60 -28.30 -12.60
CA LEU A 566 -12.42 -27.52 -13.50
C LEU A 566 -13.87 -27.97 -13.43
N VAL A 567 -14.79 -27.02 -13.35
CA VAL A 567 -16.21 -27.25 -13.12
C VAL A 567 -17.02 -26.53 -14.20
N GLU A 568 -17.74 -27.30 -15.01
CA GLU A 568 -18.79 -26.74 -15.86
C GLU A 568 -19.87 -26.11 -14.97
N SER A 569 -20.25 -24.88 -15.28
CA SER A 569 -20.99 -24.02 -14.35
C SER A 569 -21.95 -23.08 -15.08
N LEU A 570 -22.78 -22.35 -14.36
CA LEU A 570 -23.71 -21.39 -14.96
C LEU A 570 -22.99 -20.11 -15.44
N TYR A 571 -21.86 -19.79 -14.81
CA TYR A 571 -21.06 -18.61 -15.06
C TYR A 571 -19.57 -18.91 -14.79
N PRO A 572 -18.63 -18.43 -15.64
CA PRO A 572 -17.20 -18.59 -15.38
C PRO A 572 -16.76 -17.74 -14.19
N MET A 573 -15.95 -18.30 -13.30
CA MET A 573 -15.48 -17.63 -12.09
C MET A 573 -14.30 -18.39 -11.49
N GLU A 574 -13.30 -17.66 -11.03
CA GLU A 574 -12.00 -18.15 -10.62
C GLU A 574 -11.95 -18.82 -9.24
N HIS A 575 -13.04 -19.43 -8.80
CA HIS A 575 -13.14 -20.01 -7.46
C HIS A 575 -11.96 -20.93 -7.13
N GLN A 576 -11.15 -20.54 -6.15
CA GLN A 576 -9.90 -21.20 -5.76
C GLN A 576 -9.99 -22.73 -5.74
N SER A 577 -9.11 -23.42 -6.46
CA SER A 577 -9.02 -24.90 -6.62
C SER A 577 -10.24 -25.61 -7.23
N GLY A 578 -11.34 -24.89 -7.47
CA GLY A 578 -12.63 -25.35 -8.01
C GLY A 578 -13.11 -24.43 -9.13
N VAL A 579 -12.21 -24.18 -10.08
CA VAL A 579 -12.34 -23.16 -11.13
C VAL A 579 -13.58 -23.44 -11.98
N CYS A 580 -14.50 -22.47 -12.02
CA CYS A 580 -15.74 -22.57 -12.76
C CYS A 580 -15.54 -21.98 -14.17
N VAL A 581 -15.84 -22.75 -15.22
CA VAL A 581 -15.56 -22.33 -16.61
C VAL A 581 -16.80 -21.86 -17.39
N GLY A 582 -17.95 -21.76 -16.73
CA GLY A 582 -19.22 -21.50 -17.40
C GLY A 582 -19.78 -22.72 -18.14
N ARG A 583 -20.85 -22.49 -18.91
CA ARG A 583 -21.56 -23.53 -19.65
C ARG A 583 -20.72 -23.94 -20.86
N ILE A 584 -20.50 -25.24 -21.06
CA ILE A 584 -19.78 -25.71 -22.24
C ILE A 584 -20.65 -25.46 -23.48
N PRO A 585 -20.14 -24.78 -24.53
CA PRO A 585 -20.91 -24.53 -25.74
C PRO A 585 -21.04 -25.80 -26.59
N ASN A 586 -22.23 -25.96 -27.19
CA ASN A 586 -22.55 -27.12 -28.05
C ASN A 586 -21.70 -27.18 -29.33
N ASP A 587 -21.36 -26.01 -29.89
CA ASP A 587 -20.56 -25.88 -31.11
C ASP A 587 -19.14 -25.39 -30.77
N PRO A 588 -18.12 -25.73 -31.59
CA PRO A 588 -16.75 -25.24 -31.42
C PRO A 588 -16.70 -23.71 -31.25
N HIS A 589 -16.33 -23.26 -30.06
CA HIS A 589 -16.25 -21.85 -29.72
C HIS A 589 -14.81 -21.53 -29.25
N PRO A 590 -13.95 -21.00 -30.13
CA PRO A 590 -12.55 -20.73 -29.80
C PRO A 590 -12.37 -19.86 -28.54
N GLU A 591 -13.28 -18.90 -28.32
CA GLU A 591 -13.24 -18.02 -27.14
C GLU A 591 -13.45 -18.75 -25.82
N PHE A 592 -14.08 -19.94 -25.83
CA PHE A 592 -14.25 -20.74 -24.61
C PHE A 592 -12.91 -21.22 -24.05
N ALA A 593 -11.94 -21.50 -24.92
CA ALA A 593 -10.59 -21.86 -24.47
C ALA A 593 -9.92 -20.70 -23.75
N ALA A 594 -10.06 -19.47 -24.26
CA ALA A 594 -9.53 -18.27 -23.60
C ALA A 594 -10.12 -18.07 -22.20
N VAL A 595 -11.43 -18.28 -22.03
CA VAL A 595 -12.08 -18.29 -20.70
C VAL A 595 -11.42 -19.32 -19.78
N VAL A 596 -11.25 -20.57 -20.22
CA VAL A 596 -10.58 -21.59 -19.40
C VAL A 596 -9.17 -21.15 -18.99
N TRP A 597 -8.42 -20.51 -19.89
CA TRP A 597 -7.07 -20.03 -19.60
C TRP A 597 -7.05 -18.87 -18.61
N HIS A 598 -7.99 -17.94 -18.74
CA HIS A 598 -8.19 -16.81 -17.85
C HIS A 598 -8.52 -17.28 -16.44
N GLU A 599 -9.60 -18.04 -16.30
CA GLU A 599 -10.09 -18.55 -15.01
C GLU A 599 -9.03 -19.43 -14.31
N SER A 600 -8.22 -20.16 -15.08
CA SER A 600 -7.12 -20.96 -14.52
C SER A 600 -5.89 -20.12 -14.12
N ALA A 601 -5.65 -18.98 -14.78
CA ALA A 601 -4.54 -18.09 -14.44
C ALA A 601 -4.71 -17.46 -13.06
N HIS A 602 -5.96 -17.26 -12.64
CA HIS A 602 -6.29 -16.71 -11.33
C HIS A 602 -5.85 -17.57 -10.14
N GLU A 603 -5.58 -18.87 -10.35
CA GLU A 603 -4.95 -19.70 -9.32
C GLU A 603 -3.60 -19.12 -8.88
N TRP A 604 -2.89 -18.41 -9.76
CA TRP A 604 -1.69 -17.64 -9.42
C TRP A 604 -2.01 -16.15 -9.16
N TRP A 605 -2.92 -15.54 -9.92
CA TRP A 605 -3.23 -14.11 -9.89
C TRP A 605 -4.66 -13.84 -9.43
N GLY A 606 -4.90 -13.75 -8.13
CA GLY A 606 -6.23 -13.63 -7.54
C GLY A 606 -6.38 -14.51 -6.31
N ASN A 607 -5.97 -15.78 -6.44
CA ASN A 607 -6.13 -16.78 -5.39
C ASN A 607 -4.84 -16.97 -4.58
N ASN A 608 -3.70 -17.22 -5.24
CA ASN A 608 -2.42 -17.33 -4.53
C ASN A 608 -1.90 -15.97 -4.04
N ILE A 609 -2.20 -14.92 -4.78
CA ILE A 609 -1.95 -13.52 -4.42
C ILE A 609 -3.24 -12.77 -4.68
N SER A 610 -3.88 -12.31 -3.62
CA SER A 610 -5.13 -11.55 -3.69
C SER A 610 -4.87 -10.06 -3.46
N CYS A 611 -5.83 -9.19 -3.77
CA CYS A 611 -5.69 -7.75 -3.57
C CYS A 611 -6.33 -7.38 -2.22
N LYS A 612 -5.80 -6.36 -1.54
CA LYS A 612 -6.27 -5.99 -0.19
C LYS A 612 -7.64 -5.30 -0.21
N ASP A 613 -7.96 -4.63 -1.30
CA ASP A 613 -9.12 -3.77 -1.46
C ASP A 613 -9.65 -3.90 -2.90
N MET A 614 -10.97 -3.78 -3.07
CA MET A 614 -11.64 -3.82 -4.37
C MET A 614 -11.10 -2.75 -5.34
N ALA A 615 -10.56 -1.64 -4.81
CA ALA A 615 -9.92 -0.62 -5.64
C ALA A 615 -8.74 -1.14 -6.46
N ASP A 616 -8.08 -2.21 -6.00
CA ASP A 616 -6.93 -2.84 -6.63
C ASP A 616 -7.30 -4.14 -7.38
N MET A 617 -8.59 -4.37 -7.67
CA MET A 617 -9.05 -5.59 -8.37
C MET A 617 -8.39 -5.77 -9.74
N TRP A 618 -7.92 -4.68 -10.36
CA TRP A 618 -7.12 -4.74 -11.59
C TRP A 618 -5.90 -5.68 -11.46
N ILE A 619 -5.34 -5.90 -10.27
CA ILE A 619 -4.21 -6.83 -10.09
C ILE A 619 -4.64 -8.26 -10.45
N HIS A 620 -5.88 -8.65 -10.17
CA HIS A 620 -6.39 -10.00 -10.50
C HIS A 620 -6.59 -10.09 -11.99
N GLU A 621 -7.42 -9.19 -12.51
CA GLU A 621 -7.92 -9.25 -13.88
C GLU A 621 -6.83 -8.92 -14.92
N ALA A 622 -5.98 -7.92 -14.67
CA ALA A 622 -4.92 -7.53 -15.59
C ALA A 622 -3.88 -8.64 -15.75
N PHE A 623 -3.47 -9.28 -14.66
CA PHE A 623 -2.47 -10.34 -14.71
C PHE A 623 -3.05 -11.64 -15.27
N ALA A 624 -4.31 -11.98 -14.98
CA ALA A 624 -4.98 -13.12 -15.60
C ALA A 624 -5.15 -12.91 -17.13
N THR A 625 -5.62 -11.73 -17.54
CA THR A 625 -5.72 -11.33 -18.96
C THR A 625 -4.35 -11.35 -19.64
N TYR A 626 -3.32 -10.85 -18.97
CA TYR A 626 -1.96 -10.89 -19.50
C TYR A 626 -1.42 -12.33 -19.59
N ALA A 627 -1.80 -13.22 -18.67
CA ALA A 627 -1.40 -14.63 -18.70
C ALA A 627 -1.96 -15.39 -19.90
N GLU A 628 -3.13 -15.00 -20.43
CA GLU A 628 -3.64 -15.55 -21.70
C GLU A 628 -2.60 -15.35 -22.82
N SER A 629 -1.99 -14.17 -22.91
CA SER A 629 -0.93 -13.88 -23.89
C SER A 629 0.31 -14.75 -23.69
N ILE A 630 0.64 -15.11 -22.43
CA ILE A 630 1.75 -16.01 -22.12
C ILE A 630 1.46 -17.41 -22.66
N TYR A 631 0.25 -17.93 -22.47
CA TYR A 631 -0.10 -19.25 -23.00
C TYR A 631 -0.17 -19.27 -24.53
N ILE A 632 -0.74 -18.23 -25.14
CA ILE A 632 -0.68 -18.04 -26.60
C ILE A 632 0.77 -18.02 -27.07
N GLY A 633 1.67 -17.33 -26.35
CA GLY A 633 3.10 -17.32 -26.64
C GLY A 633 3.76 -18.70 -26.53
N CYS A 634 3.40 -19.50 -25.52
CA CYS A 634 3.87 -20.88 -25.37
C CYS A 634 3.43 -21.79 -26.53
N ARG A 635 2.23 -21.58 -27.07
CA ARG A 635 1.62 -22.44 -28.10
C ARG A 635 1.99 -22.00 -29.53
N ASP A 636 1.87 -20.70 -29.80
CA ASP A 636 1.85 -20.12 -31.14
C ASP A 636 2.99 -19.10 -31.38
N GLY A 637 3.75 -18.73 -30.33
CA GLY A 637 4.91 -17.85 -30.39
C GLY A 637 4.63 -16.38 -30.07
N GLU A 638 5.70 -15.60 -29.87
CA GLU A 638 5.62 -14.20 -29.39
C GLU A 638 4.86 -13.25 -30.31
N ALA A 639 4.83 -13.52 -31.62
CA ALA A 639 4.08 -12.71 -32.58
C ALA A 639 2.56 -12.81 -32.33
N ALA A 640 2.05 -14.03 -32.13
CA ALA A 640 0.64 -14.27 -31.82
C ALA A 640 0.25 -13.67 -30.45
N ALA A 641 1.14 -13.77 -29.45
CA ALA A 641 0.93 -13.14 -28.15
C ALA A 641 0.83 -11.61 -28.26
N ARG A 642 1.69 -10.99 -29.08
CA ARG A 642 1.67 -9.54 -29.31
C ARG A 642 0.43 -9.10 -30.10
N GLU A 643 0.00 -9.86 -31.10
CA GLU A 643 -1.24 -9.62 -31.84
C GLU A 643 -2.44 -9.62 -30.90
N PHE A 644 -2.58 -10.68 -30.10
CA PHE A 644 -3.64 -10.79 -29.08
C PHE A 644 -3.67 -9.58 -28.13
N LEU A 645 -2.50 -9.15 -27.62
CA LEU A 645 -2.43 -7.97 -26.74
C LEU A 645 -2.81 -6.69 -27.46
N ASN A 646 -2.41 -6.50 -28.71
CA ASN A 646 -2.74 -5.30 -29.47
C ASN A 646 -4.22 -5.22 -29.87
N ASP A 647 -4.88 -6.35 -30.11
CA ASP A 647 -6.33 -6.40 -30.39
C ASP A 647 -7.15 -5.88 -29.19
N GLN A 648 -6.61 -5.96 -27.97
CA GLN A 648 -7.28 -5.41 -26.77
C GLN A 648 -7.39 -3.89 -26.79
N ARG A 649 -6.58 -3.17 -27.59
CA ARG A 649 -6.61 -1.70 -27.65
C ARG A 649 -7.96 -1.16 -28.10
N GLU A 650 -8.62 -1.86 -29.02
CA GLU A 650 -9.94 -1.47 -29.53
C GLU A 650 -11.05 -1.64 -28.47
N GLN A 651 -10.77 -2.42 -27.43
CA GLN A 651 -11.71 -2.71 -26.34
C GLN A 651 -11.56 -1.73 -25.17
N VAL A 652 -10.45 -0.98 -25.10
CA VAL A 652 -10.21 0.00 -24.03
C VAL A 652 -11.14 1.20 -24.18
N GLN A 653 -11.95 1.48 -23.16
CA GLN A 653 -12.98 2.51 -23.21
C GLN A 653 -12.53 3.83 -22.59
N ASN A 654 -11.56 3.80 -21.66
CA ASN A 654 -11.03 4.94 -20.93
C ASN A 654 -12.11 5.80 -20.26
N LYS A 655 -13.20 5.18 -19.78
CA LYS A 655 -14.33 5.90 -19.18
C LYS A 655 -14.05 6.37 -17.75
N ARG A 656 -13.21 5.62 -17.02
CA ARG A 656 -12.84 5.87 -15.61
C ARG A 656 -11.41 5.41 -15.35
N PRO A 657 -10.73 5.91 -14.30
CA PRO A 657 -9.46 5.34 -13.85
C PRO A 657 -9.61 3.84 -13.55
N VAL A 658 -8.55 3.07 -13.83
CA VAL A 658 -8.52 1.62 -13.57
C VAL A 658 -8.57 1.31 -12.08
N THR A 659 -7.83 2.08 -11.27
CA THR A 659 -7.93 1.98 -9.80
C THR A 659 -9.29 2.49 -9.34
N GLY A 660 -9.96 1.69 -8.52
CA GLY A 660 -11.20 2.06 -7.87
C GLY A 660 -11.00 3.03 -6.70
N VAL A 661 -12.01 3.11 -5.84
CA VAL A 661 -11.96 3.95 -4.63
C VAL A 661 -11.76 3.04 -3.43
N TYR A 662 -10.68 3.28 -2.67
CA TYR A 662 -10.35 2.49 -1.48
C TYR A 662 -11.35 2.66 -0.34
N ASN A 663 -11.38 1.66 0.55
CA ASN A 663 -12.18 1.60 1.78
C ASN A 663 -13.70 1.61 1.55
N VAL A 664 -14.13 1.31 0.32
CA VAL A 664 -15.54 1.16 -0.05
C VAL A 664 -15.70 -0.02 -0.99
N ASN A 665 -16.78 -0.79 -0.83
CA ASN A 665 -17.10 -1.85 -1.76
C ASN A 665 -17.80 -1.28 -3.02
N ASN A 666 -17.02 -0.79 -3.98
CA ASN A 666 -17.55 -0.21 -5.22
C ASN A 666 -17.73 -1.26 -6.32
N ILE A 667 -18.95 -1.77 -6.48
CA ILE A 667 -19.30 -2.70 -7.58
C ILE A 667 -19.87 -2.00 -8.82
N PHE A 668 -20.21 -0.70 -8.73
CA PHE A 668 -20.78 0.06 -9.84
C PHE A 668 -19.70 0.74 -10.69
N TYR A 669 -18.66 -0.02 -11.01
CA TYR A 669 -17.49 0.41 -11.76
C TYR A 669 -17.50 -0.20 -13.15
N ASP A 670 -16.97 0.52 -14.14
CA ASP A 670 -16.83 -0.02 -15.50
C ASP A 670 -15.59 -0.91 -15.52
N ILE A 671 -15.79 -2.21 -15.39
CA ILE A 671 -14.69 -3.14 -15.13
C ILE A 671 -13.80 -3.36 -16.34
N SER A 672 -14.26 -3.10 -17.58
CA SER A 672 -13.57 -3.56 -18.79
C SER A 672 -12.11 -3.11 -18.87
N ASP A 673 -11.81 -1.86 -18.49
CA ASP A 673 -10.44 -1.33 -18.55
C ASP A 673 -9.50 -1.98 -17.52
N MET A 674 -10.01 -2.60 -16.45
CA MET A 674 -9.15 -3.31 -15.49
C MET A 674 -8.52 -4.57 -16.11
N TYR A 675 -9.19 -5.17 -17.09
CA TYR A 675 -8.70 -6.30 -17.89
C TYR A 675 -7.77 -5.80 -18.99
N THR A 676 -8.32 -5.04 -19.93
CA THR A 676 -7.66 -4.70 -21.20
C THR A 676 -6.56 -3.68 -21.01
N LYS A 677 -6.88 -2.48 -20.50
CA LYS A 677 -5.88 -1.44 -20.22
C LYS A 677 -4.87 -1.89 -19.17
N GLY A 678 -5.30 -2.69 -18.18
CA GLY A 678 -4.41 -3.33 -17.21
C GLY A 678 -3.39 -4.29 -17.86
N SER A 679 -3.84 -5.19 -18.75
CA SER A 679 -2.97 -6.10 -19.49
C SER A 679 -2.00 -5.36 -20.43
N LEU A 680 -2.49 -4.35 -21.15
CA LEU A 680 -1.67 -3.48 -21.99
C LEU A 680 -0.64 -2.66 -21.19
N LEU A 681 -0.97 -2.28 -19.96
CA LEU A 681 -0.04 -1.68 -19.00
C LEU A 681 1.09 -2.66 -18.66
N LEU A 682 0.78 -3.92 -18.33
CA LEU A 682 1.79 -4.94 -18.04
C LEU A 682 2.68 -5.23 -19.26
N PHE A 683 2.09 -5.31 -20.45
CA PHE A 683 2.82 -5.48 -21.70
C PHE A 683 3.73 -4.29 -22.02
N THR A 684 3.25 -3.07 -21.81
CA THR A 684 4.07 -1.86 -21.98
C THR A 684 5.22 -1.84 -20.97
N LEU A 685 4.96 -2.21 -19.72
CA LEU A 685 5.99 -2.31 -18.68
C LEU A 685 7.05 -3.36 -19.01
N GLN A 686 6.66 -4.54 -19.51
CA GLN A 686 7.57 -5.56 -20.00
C GLN A 686 8.54 -4.99 -21.06
N ASN A 687 7.99 -4.23 -22.00
CA ASN A 687 8.77 -3.62 -23.09
C ASN A 687 9.62 -2.43 -22.62
N VAL A 688 9.19 -1.69 -21.60
CA VAL A 688 10.00 -0.65 -20.93
C VAL A 688 11.18 -1.27 -20.18
N ILE A 689 10.97 -2.39 -19.49
CA ILE A 689 12.06 -3.15 -18.83
C ILE A 689 13.05 -3.68 -19.88
N ASN A 690 12.55 -4.11 -21.04
CA ASN A 690 13.34 -4.56 -22.19
C ASN A 690 14.37 -5.67 -21.86
N ASP A 691 14.04 -6.53 -20.90
CA ASP A 691 14.82 -7.72 -20.56
C ASP A 691 13.82 -8.85 -20.28
N PRO A 692 13.55 -9.73 -21.28
CA PRO A 692 12.61 -10.84 -21.12
C PRO A 692 12.99 -11.80 -19.99
N SER A 693 14.30 -11.95 -19.73
CA SER A 693 14.80 -12.78 -18.63
C SER A 693 14.50 -12.14 -17.27
N CYS A 694 14.68 -10.82 -17.16
CA CYS A 694 14.28 -10.07 -15.97
C CYS A 694 12.76 -10.15 -15.74
N TRP A 695 11.95 -9.96 -16.78
CA TRP A 695 10.50 -10.04 -16.69
C TRP A 695 10.02 -11.40 -16.19
N ASN A 696 10.51 -12.49 -16.76
CA ASN A 696 10.14 -13.84 -16.31
C ASN A 696 10.55 -14.11 -14.84
N ARG A 697 11.75 -13.64 -14.44
CA ARG A 697 12.16 -13.75 -13.02
C ARG A 697 11.32 -12.87 -12.10
N LEU A 698 10.86 -11.70 -12.57
CA LEU A 698 10.02 -10.79 -11.80
C LEU A 698 8.66 -11.42 -11.52
N LEU A 699 7.98 -11.98 -12.53
CA LEU A 699 6.70 -12.66 -12.37
C LEU A 699 6.80 -13.81 -11.35
N LEU A 700 7.85 -14.65 -11.47
CA LEU A 700 8.13 -15.70 -10.51
C LEU A 700 8.44 -15.16 -9.11
N ALA A 701 9.19 -14.06 -8.99
CA ALA A 701 9.56 -13.47 -7.71
C ALA A 701 8.34 -12.87 -6.99
N ILE A 702 7.40 -12.26 -7.72
CA ILE A 702 6.12 -11.78 -7.16
C ILE A 702 5.37 -12.97 -6.55
N GLN A 703 5.20 -14.04 -7.32
CA GLN A 703 4.53 -15.28 -6.90
C GLN A 703 5.16 -15.95 -5.67
N GLN A 704 6.49 -15.85 -5.53
CA GLN A 704 7.21 -16.39 -4.38
C GLN A 704 7.14 -15.48 -3.15
N HIS A 705 7.23 -14.16 -3.34
CA HIS A 705 7.30 -13.21 -2.23
C HIS A 705 5.95 -13.02 -1.54
N PHE A 706 4.89 -12.92 -2.33
CA PHE A 706 3.53 -12.65 -1.84
C PHE A 706 2.66 -13.91 -1.78
N ARG A 707 3.24 -15.10 -1.89
CA ARG A 707 2.50 -16.38 -1.81
C ARG A 707 1.60 -16.42 -0.58
N TYR A 708 0.31 -16.69 -0.79
CA TYR A 708 -0.74 -16.73 0.23
C TYR A 708 -0.87 -15.45 1.05
N GLN A 709 -0.67 -14.30 0.40
CA GLN A 709 -0.82 -12.99 1.00
C GLN A 709 -1.69 -12.11 0.12
N THR A 710 -2.31 -11.13 0.77
CA THR A 710 -2.98 -10.02 0.11
C THR A 710 -1.97 -8.92 -0.22
N LEU A 711 -2.16 -8.24 -1.34
CA LEU A 711 -1.25 -7.24 -1.90
C LEU A 711 -2.00 -5.95 -2.26
N SER A 712 -1.40 -4.79 -2.02
CA SER A 712 -1.87 -3.50 -2.56
C SER A 712 -1.11 -3.13 -3.84
N ALA A 713 -1.69 -2.26 -4.67
CA ALA A 713 -1.01 -1.74 -5.85
C ALA A 713 0.34 -1.10 -5.49
N ASP A 714 0.38 -0.25 -4.47
CA ASP A 714 1.63 0.39 -3.99
C ASP A 714 2.73 -0.64 -3.64
N GLU A 715 2.37 -1.74 -2.97
CA GLU A 715 3.33 -2.80 -2.62
C GLU A 715 3.82 -3.56 -3.85
N LEU A 716 2.95 -3.82 -4.83
CA LEU A 716 3.32 -4.45 -6.10
C LEU A 716 4.26 -3.54 -6.91
N GLU A 717 3.88 -2.28 -7.08
CA GLU A 717 4.66 -1.27 -7.80
C GLU A 717 6.04 -1.10 -7.18
N GLN A 718 6.10 -0.96 -5.85
CA GLN A 718 7.37 -0.84 -5.13
C GLN A 718 8.22 -2.11 -5.27
N PHE A 719 7.63 -3.29 -5.19
CA PHE A 719 8.35 -4.55 -5.38
C PHE A 719 8.95 -4.65 -6.79
N ILE A 720 8.19 -4.28 -7.82
CA ILE A 720 8.68 -4.24 -9.21
C ILE A 720 9.85 -3.26 -9.35
N CYS A 721 9.73 -2.07 -8.75
CA CYS A 721 10.81 -1.08 -8.78
C CYS A 721 12.07 -1.59 -8.08
N ASP A 722 11.94 -2.16 -6.89
CA ASP A 722 13.05 -2.70 -6.09
C ASP A 722 13.72 -3.90 -6.77
N PHE A 723 12.93 -4.77 -7.42
CA PHE A 723 13.44 -5.95 -8.10
C PHE A 723 14.25 -5.58 -9.35
N THR A 724 13.77 -4.60 -10.11
CA THR A 724 14.37 -4.17 -11.38
C THR A 724 15.44 -3.09 -11.22
N GLY A 725 15.51 -2.41 -10.06
CA GLY A 725 16.40 -1.28 -9.80
C GLY A 725 15.97 0.03 -10.48
N ASN A 726 14.76 0.08 -11.04
CA ASN A 726 14.26 1.23 -11.81
C ASN A 726 12.93 1.73 -11.25
N ASP A 727 12.70 3.05 -11.31
CA ASP A 727 11.45 3.65 -10.84
C ASP A 727 10.40 3.69 -11.97
N TYR A 728 9.29 2.98 -11.79
CA TYR A 728 8.19 2.91 -12.76
C TYR A 728 6.88 3.55 -12.28
N HIS A 729 6.88 4.24 -11.13
CA HIS A 729 5.65 4.85 -10.59
C HIS A 729 5.01 5.83 -11.60
N TYR A 730 5.81 6.53 -12.42
CA TYR A 730 5.25 7.44 -13.44
C TYR A 730 4.33 6.70 -14.43
N LEU A 731 4.64 5.45 -14.75
CA LEU A 731 3.93 4.62 -15.69
C LEU A 731 2.66 4.10 -15.02
N PHE A 732 2.77 3.44 -13.87
CA PHE A 732 1.60 2.97 -13.11
C PHE A 732 0.60 4.10 -12.83
N ASN A 733 1.07 5.25 -12.33
CA ASN A 733 0.20 6.40 -12.09
C ASN A 733 -0.57 6.83 -13.34
N GLN A 734 0.06 6.84 -14.52
CA GLN A 734 -0.59 7.29 -15.76
C GLN A 734 -1.67 6.32 -16.23
N TYR A 735 -1.39 5.01 -16.21
CA TYR A 735 -2.35 4.03 -16.72
C TYR A 735 -3.43 3.66 -15.70
N LEU A 736 -3.11 3.71 -14.40
CA LEU A 736 -4.04 3.28 -13.35
C LEU A 736 -4.95 4.41 -12.85
N HIS A 737 -4.42 5.61 -12.65
CA HIS A 737 -5.16 6.71 -12.00
C HIS A 737 -5.73 7.74 -12.96
N TYR A 738 -5.36 7.71 -14.24
CA TYR A 738 -5.90 8.60 -15.27
C TYR A 738 -6.56 7.82 -16.40
N THR A 739 -7.60 8.42 -16.99
CA THR A 739 -8.30 7.83 -18.13
C THR A 739 -7.48 7.90 -19.40
N ARG A 740 -6.80 9.02 -19.67
CA ARG A 740 -6.01 9.18 -20.91
C ARG A 740 -4.73 8.36 -20.85
N VAL A 741 -4.34 7.80 -21.99
CA VAL A 741 -3.02 7.19 -22.19
C VAL A 741 -2.01 8.29 -22.55
N PRO A 742 -0.70 8.09 -22.29
CA PRO A 742 0.29 9.10 -22.64
C PRO A 742 0.43 9.23 -24.17
N ARG A 743 0.55 10.47 -24.66
CA ARG A 743 0.75 10.76 -26.07
C ARG A 743 2.17 11.24 -26.35
N LEU A 744 2.85 10.59 -27.29
CA LEU A 744 4.15 11.04 -27.79
C LEU A 744 3.92 12.03 -28.93
N GLU A 745 4.22 13.30 -28.69
CA GLU A 745 4.28 14.30 -29.76
C GLU A 745 5.69 14.30 -30.36
N TYR A 746 5.79 14.32 -31.69
CA TYR A 746 7.08 14.47 -32.38
C TYR A 746 6.98 15.38 -33.61
N SER A 747 8.11 15.93 -34.07
CA SER A 747 8.20 16.64 -35.34
C SER A 747 9.49 16.28 -36.08
N LEU A 748 9.40 16.23 -37.41
CA LEU A 748 10.47 15.78 -38.29
C LEU A 748 11.01 16.93 -39.14
N SER A 749 12.34 17.03 -39.25
CA SER A 749 12.98 18.00 -40.13
C SER A 749 14.19 17.37 -40.81
N GLU A 750 14.11 17.25 -42.13
CA GLU A 750 15.20 16.72 -42.94
C GLU A 750 16.19 17.81 -43.36
N LYS A 751 17.48 17.47 -43.28
CA LYS A 751 18.55 18.28 -43.86
C LYS A 751 19.62 17.37 -44.45
N GLY A 752 19.64 17.27 -45.78
CA GLY A 752 20.55 16.35 -46.48
C GLY A 752 20.24 14.89 -46.12
N THR A 753 21.23 14.15 -45.62
CA THR A 753 21.06 12.75 -45.15
C THR A 753 20.78 12.66 -43.65
N THR A 754 20.44 13.76 -42.99
CA THR A 754 20.16 13.78 -41.55
C THR A 754 18.71 14.12 -41.28
N LEU A 755 18.08 13.34 -40.41
CA LEU A 755 16.75 13.59 -39.88
C LEU A 755 16.88 14.12 -38.46
N MET A 756 16.36 15.32 -38.22
CA MET A 756 16.18 15.87 -36.89
C MET A 756 14.78 15.53 -36.39
N VAL A 757 14.71 14.81 -35.28
CA VAL A 757 13.47 14.41 -34.62
C VAL A 757 13.34 15.22 -33.34
N ARG A 758 12.33 16.07 -33.22
CA ARG A 758 11.96 16.69 -31.94
C ARG A 758 10.83 15.86 -31.32
N TYR A 759 10.85 15.62 -30.01
CA TYR A 759 9.83 14.80 -29.36
C TYR A 759 9.60 15.18 -27.89
N ARG A 760 8.40 14.92 -27.36
CA ARG A 760 8.02 15.05 -25.94
C ARG A 760 6.81 14.19 -25.58
N TRP A 761 6.60 13.95 -24.29
CA TRP A 761 5.36 13.39 -23.76
C TRP A 761 4.33 14.47 -23.46
N VAL A 762 3.07 14.20 -23.80
CA VAL A 762 1.87 14.83 -23.23
C VAL A 762 1.18 13.79 -22.37
N ALA A 763 1.14 14.04 -21.06
CA ALA A 763 0.63 13.10 -20.07
C ALA A 763 -0.01 13.86 -18.89
N ASP A 764 -0.88 13.18 -18.14
CA ASP A 764 -1.51 13.73 -16.93
C ASP A 764 -0.55 13.70 -15.73
N VAL A 765 0.35 12.71 -15.69
CA VAL A 765 1.38 12.58 -14.66
C VAL A 765 2.49 13.64 -14.83
N PRO A 766 2.80 14.44 -13.79
CA PRO A 766 3.94 15.36 -13.83
C PRO A 766 5.27 14.63 -14.03
N TYR A 767 6.16 15.21 -14.84
CA TYR A 767 7.49 14.63 -15.12
C TYR A 767 7.45 13.21 -15.70
N PHE A 768 6.39 12.90 -16.47
CA PHE A 768 6.28 11.65 -17.20
C PHE A 768 7.48 11.46 -18.15
N ARG A 769 8.08 10.26 -18.10
CA ARG A 769 9.42 9.99 -18.66
C ARG A 769 9.57 8.56 -19.19
N MET A 770 8.48 7.97 -19.67
CA MET A 770 8.50 6.61 -20.18
C MET A 770 9.44 6.50 -21.39
N PRO A 771 10.41 5.57 -21.42
CA PRO A 771 11.19 5.34 -22.62
C PRO A 771 10.33 4.63 -23.67
N VAL A 772 10.60 4.90 -24.95
CA VAL A 772 9.90 4.28 -26.10
C VAL A 772 10.91 4.00 -27.21
N LYS A 773 10.66 2.98 -28.03
CA LYS A 773 11.51 2.66 -29.18
C LYS A 773 11.00 3.34 -30.45
N ILE A 774 11.96 3.71 -31.29
CA ILE A 774 11.71 3.94 -32.72
C ILE A 774 11.96 2.60 -33.42
N LYS A 775 11.09 2.17 -34.34
CA LYS A 775 11.29 0.90 -35.06
C LYS A 775 12.67 0.89 -35.74
N ASN A 776 13.37 -0.24 -35.61
CA ASN A 776 14.74 -0.44 -36.13
C ASN A 776 15.84 0.47 -35.51
N HIS A 777 15.56 1.16 -34.40
CA HIS A 777 16.50 2.04 -33.70
C HIS A 777 16.52 1.77 -32.19
N GLU A 778 17.39 2.48 -31.47
CA GLU A 778 17.45 2.42 -30.00
C GLU A 778 16.28 3.16 -29.32
N PHE A 779 16.17 2.99 -28.00
CA PHE A 779 15.24 3.76 -27.20
C PHE A 779 15.51 5.27 -27.28
N ILE A 780 14.43 6.03 -27.32
CA ILE A 780 14.42 7.43 -26.94
C ILE A 780 13.86 7.59 -25.53
N TYR A 781 14.22 8.70 -24.89
CA TYR A 781 13.87 9.02 -23.50
C TYR A 781 13.14 10.35 -23.43
N PRO A 782 11.89 10.44 -23.90
CA PRO A 782 11.12 11.67 -23.87
C PRO A 782 10.87 12.14 -22.42
N THR A 783 10.60 13.43 -22.30
CA THR A 783 10.08 14.06 -21.09
C THR A 783 8.88 14.91 -21.48
N THR A 784 8.22 15.54 -20.52
CA THR A 784 7.20 16.57 -20.82
C THR A 784 7.78 17.80 -21.54
N GLU A 785 9.10 18.00 -21.46
CA GLU A 785 9.84 19.01 -22.23
C GLU A 785 10.33 18.47 -23.58
N TRP A 786 10.36 19.33 -24.59
CA TRP A 786 10.89 19.04 -25.92
C TRP A 786 12.36 18.61 -25.87
N LYS A 787 12.66 17.48 -26.50
CA LYS A 787 14.01 16.99 -26.77
C LYS A 787 14.24 16.87 -28.27
N THR A 788 15.51 16.77 -28.67
CA THR A 788 15.91 16.60 -30.06
C THR A 788 16.89 15.44 -30.20
N LEU A 789 16.68 14.59 -31.20
CA LEU A 789 17.58 13.54 -31.65
C LEU A 789 17.95 13.80 -33.12
N THR A 790 19.17 13.46 -33.51
CA THR A 790 19.60 13.52 -34.91
C THR A 790 19.97 12.12 -35.38
N LEU A 791 19.23 11.62 -36.37
CA LEU A 791 19.46 10.34 -37.01
C LEU A 791 20.19 10.57 -38.34
N ARG A 792 21.24 9.78 -38.61
CA ARG A 792 22.00 9.84 -39.86
C ARG A 792 21.51 8.75 -40.81
N ASN A 793 21.47 9.07 -42.10
CA ASN A 793 20.99 8.18 -43.16
C ASN A 793 19.57 7.66 -42.92
N GLN A 794 18.72 8.49 -42.32
CA GLN A 794 17.32 8.20 -42.03
C GLN A 794 16.47 9.21 -42.80
N ALA A 795 15.47 8.73 -43.56
CA ALA A 795 14.44 9.56 -44.16
C ALA A 795 13.25 9.69 -43.20
N ALA A 796 12.52 10.80 -43.28
CA ALA A 796 11.30 11.06 -42.51
C ALA A 796 10.21 10.02 -42.82
N ALA A 797 10.09 9.59 -44.07
CA ALA A 797 9.12 8.58 -44.50
C ALA A 797 9.37 7.18 -43.89
N ASP A 798 10.59 6.91 -43.43
CA ASP A 798 10.99 5.64 -42.82
C ASP A 798 11.05 5.74 -41.28
N PHE A 799 10.67 6.88 -40.69
CA PHE A 799 10.63 7.07 -39.24
C PHE A 799 9.30 6.57 -38.69
N GLU A 800 9.36 5.59 -37.77
CA GLU A 800 8.17 5.01 -37.16
C GLU A 800 8.41 4.74 -35.68
N ILE A 801 7.43 5.10 -34.84
CA ILE A 801 7.44 4.77 -33.40
C ILE A 801 6.95 3.33 -33.23
N ASP A 802 7.52 2.60 -32.28
CA ASP A 802 7.12 1.22 -31.99
C ASP A 802 5.77 1.17 -31.26
N GLU A 803 4.68 1.41 -31.96
CA GLU A 803 3.32 1.35 -31.38
C GLU A 803 2.87 -0.09 -31.09
N GLU A 804 3.53 -1.11 -31.67
CA GLU A 804 3.18 -2.52 -31.48
C GLU A 804 3.58 -3.07 -30.11
N ASN A 805 4.61 -2.51 -29.47
CA ASN A 805 5.12 -2.95 -28.17
C ASN A 805 4.81 -1.97 -27.02
N PHE A 806 4.29 -0.78 -27.35
CA PHE A 806 3.99 0.27 -26.36
C PHE A 806 2.55 0.74 -26.54
N TYR A 807 1.75 0.68 -25.48
CA TYR A 807 0.38 1.16 -25.50
C TYR A 807 0.32 2.68 -25.29
N ILE A 808 0.54 3.45 -26.35
CA ILE A 808 0.61 4.92 -26.34
C ILE A 808 -0.19 5.52 -27.48
N GLU A 809 -0.48 6.81 -27.39
CA GLU A 809 -0.86 7.62 -28.55
C GLU A 809 0.39 8.23 -29.18
N VAL A 810 0.37 8.45 -30.50
CA VAL A 810 1.46 9.09 -31.25
C VAL A 810 0.87 10.20 -32.13
N GLU A 811 1.48 11.38 -32.12
CA GLU A 811 1.04 12.54 -32.91
C GLU A 811 2.24 13.28 -33.52
N GLU A 812 2.26 13.42 -34.84
CA GLU A 812 3.19 14.32 -35.51
C GLU A 812 2.66 15.76 -35.46
N VAL A 813 3.47 16.69 -34.95
CA VAL A 813 3.13 18.11 -34.81
C VAL A 813 4.07 18.99 -35.64
N GLU A 814 3.60 20.18 -36.00
CA GLU A 814 4.36 21.15 -36.83
C GLU A 814 5.51 21.87 -36.10
#